data_AF-A0A1V5KA68-F1
#
_entry.id   AF-A0A1V5KA68-F1
#
_cell.length_a   1.000
_cell.length_b   1.000
_cell.length_c   1.000
_cell.angle_alpha   90.00
_cell.angle_beta   90.00
_cell.angle_gamma   90.00
#
_symmetry.space_group_name_H-M   'P 1'
#
loop_
_entity.id
_entity.type
_entity.pdbx_description
1 polymer ?
#
loop_
_entity_poly.entity_id
_entity_poly.type
_entity_poly.pdbx_seq_one_letter_code
_entity_poly.pdbx_strand_id
1 'polypeptide(L)'
;MTDLRDIERADANKAVAGEARAAGAFVKVTHGPDAAANAYEAISAVCDRNVRGKQVLLKVNTGFRGPARSGLCTNPDVVAGLIRYFRDRGAARIIVGDSSIVGVDSIEALAASGITEVCHRDWGIEGGAACVVECVDLNSAKPVIKAIPNGIMVDSIMFSSIAYECDIVVSVPVIKTHMYTGATLSIKNMKGTMWRREKTKLHRLGKPLPADAVDGVRALDYGLLDLTHVCYPDYAVIDGTVCMEGFGPSGGAAKRLDLVLASSEPVAADLIALRLMEMPLADVGHLRLIACDRGIGYDNIRVDPVDFTRWASRFQLASEARLGLACDALELVDESACSACHAALMQFLRYHAHKFEGGPVHTIFAGKDVSPAQVAAAPRPFLVGNCTAPLRGLAPFCKGCPPIPSEIAKTLKGESGMEIKFLGHSSFMIASKEYSLLIDPFLSGNPSAAAKVDEVNPTHILVTHGHGDHLGDAVSIASRTHATVFATVETAASFPEGTDIEVGQIGGSVPTDFGRVKFTPAAHGSGAPGGLACGFLVEFEGKKIYHAGDTGLIADMALLEAENIDLALLPIGDRFTMGPSDALRAVKMIKPRKVVPMHYNTMPAIAQDPVQWKKDVEAATDTEVIVLAPGESLQL
;
A
#
# COMPACT_ATOMS: atom_id res chain seq x y z
N MET A 1 31.57 -0.58 12.38
CA MET A 1 32.41 -1.77 12.64
C MET A 1 31.76 -2.93 11.91
N THR A 2 32.33 -3.33 10.79
CA THR A 2 31.91 -4.50 10.00
C THR A 2 32.08 -5.75 10.88
N ASP A 3 31.03 -6.55 11.07
CA ASP A 3 31.09 -7.77 11.88
C ASP A 3 32.04 -8.76 11.18
N LEU A 4 33.03 -9.29 11.90
CA LEU A 4 34.04 -10.23 11.38
C LEU A 4 33.39 -11.45 10.69
N ARG A 5 32.16 -11.82 11.09
CA ARG A 5 31.37 -12.88 10.48
C ARG A 5 30.90 -12.57 9.04
N ASP A 6 30.74 -11.30 8.67
CA ASP A 6 30.36 -10.89 7.31
C ASP A 6 31.52 -11.05 6.31
N ILE A 7 32.75 -10.84 6.78
CA ILE A 7 33.97 -11.05 6.00
C ILE A 7 34.23 -12.55 5.86
N GLU A 8 34.09 -13.31 6.95
CA GLU A 8 34.28 -14.77 6.93
C GLU A 8 33.28 -15.50 6.03
N ARG A 9 32.01 -15.05 5.95
CA ARG A 9 31.01 -15.65 5.03
C ARG A 9 31.29 -15.28 3.56
N ALA A 10 31.74 -14.06 3.28
CA ALA A 10 32.13 -13.63 1.94
C ALA A 10 33.41 -14.32 1.45
N ASP A 11 34.38 -14.53 2.34
CA ASP A 11 35.66 -15.18 2.03
C ASP A 11 35.55 -16.71 1.98
N ALA A 12 34.72 -17.33 2.84
CA ALA A 12 34.39 -18.75 2.73
C ALA A 12 33.61 -19.06 1.43
N ASN A 13 32.67 -18.17 1.03
CA ASN A 13 31.98 -18.30 -0.25
C ASN A 13 32.93 -18.11 -1.44
N LYS A 14 33.94 -17.24 -1.36
CA LYS A 14 34.97 -17.10 -2.41
C LYS A 14 35.91 -18.29 -2.48
N ALA A 15 36.32 -18.86 -1.35
CA ALA A 15 37.21 -20.03 -1.30
C ALA A 15 36.53 -21.30 -1.82
N VAL A 16 35.27 -21.53 -1.43
CA VAL A 16 34.46 -22.65 -1.95
C VAL A 16 34.07 -22.44 -3.43
N ALA A 17 33.80 -21.20 -3.86
CA ALA A 17 33.54 -20.89 -5.28
C ALA A 17 34.77 -21.05 -6.19
N GLY A 18 35.99 -20.90 -5.64
CA GLY A 18 37.24 -21.10 -6.38
C GLY A 18 37.51 -22.57 -6.76
N GLU A 19 37.17 -23.51 -5.88
CA GLU A 19 37.34 -24.95 -6.11
C GLU A 19 36.13 -25.60 -6.81
N ALA A 20 34.90 -25.10 -6.59
CA ALA A 20 33.69 -25.59 -7.26
C ALA A 20 33.58 -25.17 -8.75
N ARG A 21 34.31 -24.12 -9.19
CA ARG A 21 34.29 -23.61 -10.57
C ARG A 21 34.74 -24.61 -11.64
N ALA A 22 35.32 -25.75 -11.27
CA ALA A 22 35.71 -26.82 -12.19
C ALA A 22 34.61 -27.85 -12.47
N ALA A 23 33.53 -27.89 -11.67
CA ALA A 23 32.38 -28.77 -11.87
C ALA A 23 31.16 -27.92 -12.23
N GLY A 24 30.62 -28.07 -13.45
CA GLY A 24 29.44 -27.33 -13.91
C GLY A 24 28.24 -27.44 -12.96
N ALA A 25 27.34 -26.46 -13.01
CA ALA A 25 26.16 -26.41 -12.13
C ALA A 25 25.22 -27.61 -12.40
N PHE A 26 24.55 -28.09 -11.35
CA PHE A 26 23.62 -29.22 -11.46
C PHE A 26 22.20 -28.80 -11.09
N VAL A 27 21.22 -29.19 -11.92
CA VAL A 27 19.80 -28.96 -11.67
C VAL A 27 19.07 -30.30 -11.70
N LYS A 28 18.35 -30.60 -10.62
CA LYS A 28 17.43 -31.74 -10.57
C LYS A 28 16.02 -31.26 -10.91
N VAL A 29 15.32 -31.95 -11.80
CA VAL A 29 13.91 -31.73 -12.15
C VAL A 29 13.13 -33.01 -11.81
N THR A 30 12.11 -32.89 -10.97
CA THR A 30 11.18 -33.95 -10.60
C THR A 30 9.80 -33.61 -11.14
N HIS A 31 9.04 -34.61 -11.60
CA HIS A 31 7.73 -34.41 -12.21
C HIS A 31 6.76 -35.49 -11.74
N GLY A 32 5.55 -35.09 -11.36
CA GLY A 32 4.53 -36.00 -10.89
C GLY A 32 3.47 -35.30 -10.03
N PRO A 33 2.37 -36.00 -9.70
CA PRO A 33 1.25 -35.39 -8.97
C PRO A 33 1.54 -35.13 -7.48
N ASP A 34 2.54 -35.80 -6.89
CA ASP A 34 2.92 -35.63 -5.48
C ASP A 34 4.01 -34.55 -5.35
N ALA A 35 3.55 -33.31 -5.15
CA ALA A 35 4.42 -32.16 -4.98
C ALA A 35 5.38 -32.28 -3.79
N ALA A 36 4.97 -32.95 -2.70
CA ALA A 36 5.80 -33.11 -1.51
C ALA A 36 6.92 -34.12 -1.75
N ALA A 37 6.63 -35.24 -2.41
CA ALA A 37 7.64 -36.21 -2.82
C ALA A 37 8.62 -35.59 -3.83
N ASN A 38 8.10 -34.87 -4.83
CA ASN A 38 8.92 -34.20 -5.84
C ASN A 38 9.88 -33.18 -5.21
N ALA A 39 9.41 -32.36 -4.28
CA ALA A 39 10.24 -31.38 -3.59
C ALA A 39 11.31 -32.04 -2.73
N TYR A 40 10.96 -33.11 -1.99
CA TYR A 40 11.90 -33.89 -1.19
C TYR A 40 13.01 -34.51 -2.04
N GLU A 41 12.65 -35.15 -3.17
CA GLU A 41 13.63 -35.75 -4.08
C GLU A 41 14.52 -34.68 -4.72
N ALA A 42 13.93 -33.57 -5.19
CA ALA A 42 14.68 -32.50 -5.84
C ALA A 42 15.76 -31.92 -4.91
N ILE A 43 15.40 -31.52 -3.68
CA ILE A 43 16.38 -31.00 -2.72
C ILE A 43 17.38 -32.09 -2.28
N SER A 44 16.97 -33.35 -2.21
CA SER A 44 17.88 -34.46 -1.86
C SER A 44 19.01 -34.65 -2.86
N ALA A 45 18.78 -34.35 -4.13
CA ALA A 45 19.78 -34.52 -5.18
C ALA A 45 20.84 -33.39 -5.20
N VAL A 46 20.56 -32.26 -4.56
CA VAL A 46 21.39 -31.05 -4.69
C VAL A 46 21.94 -30.52 -3.36
N CYS A 47 21.31 -30.84 -2.23
CA CYS A 47 21.80 -30.43 -0.92
C CYS A 47 22.95 -31.32 -0.47
N ASP A 48 24.15 -30.75 -0.50
CA ASP A 48 25.42 -31.37 -0.15
C ASP A 48 25.91 -30.99 1.26
N ARG A 49 25.29 -29.99 1.89
CA ARG A 49 25.65 -29.50 3.22
C ARG A 49 25.13 -30.40 4.35
N ASN A 50 25.87 -30.42 5.46
CA ASN A 50 25.39 -31.00 6.72
C ASN A 50 24.29 -30.13 7.34
N VAL A 51 23.10 -30.70 7.48
CA VAL A 51 21.89 -30.04 8.01
C VAL A 51 21.74 -30.19 9.53
N ARG A 52 22.41 -31.19 10.14
CA ARG A 52 22.18 -31.53 11.54
C ARG A 52 22.49 -30.36 12.48
N GLY A 53 21.53 -29.98 13.32
CA GLY A 53 21.63 -28.89 14.28
C GLY A 53 21.53 -27.48 13.68
N LYS A 54 21.25 -27.36 12.37
CA LYS A 54 21.25 -26.07 11.65
C LYS A 54 19.89 -25.39 11.64
N GLN A 55 19.90 -24.07 11.48
CA GLN A 55 18.71 -23.26 11.22
C GLN A 55 18.54 -23.06 9.71
N VAL A 56 17.37 -23.42 9.18
CA VAL A 56 17.07 -23.36 7.75
C VAL A 56 15.94 -22.37 7.51
N LEU A 57 16.15 -21.41 6.60
CA LEU A 57 15.10 -20.54 6.08
C LEU A 57 14.54 -21.12 4.78
N LEU A 58 13.25 -21.45 4.77
CA LEU A 58 12.47 -21.69 3.56
C LEU A 58 11.79 -20.38 3.16
N LYS A 59 12.43 -19.64 2.25
CA LYS A 59 11.94 -18.37 1.74
C LYS A 59 10.89 -18.62 0.65
N VAL A 60 9.65 -18.84 1.06
CA VAL A 60 8.51 -19.07 0.15
C VAL A 60 8.10 -17.81 -0.59
N ASN A 61 7.24 -17.95 -1.60
CA ASN A 61 6.64 -16.85 -2.33
C ASN A 61 5.15 -16.78 -2.04
N THR A 62 4.69 -15.76 -1.31
CA THR A 62 3.26 -15.46 -1.16
C THR A 62 2.91 -14.23 -1.99
N GLY A 63 3.64 -13.12 -1.81
CA GLY A 63 3.48 -11.88 -2.58
C GLY A 63 2.16 -11.14 -2.34
N PHE A 64 1.02 -11.81 -2.54
CA PHE A 64 -0.35 -11.32 -2.37
C PHE A 64 -1.17 -12.35 -1.57
N ARG A 65 -2.37 -11.97 -1.13
CA ARG A 65 -3.32 -12.92 -0.56
C ARG A 65 -3.99 -13.74 -1.67
N GLY A 66 -3.87 -15.05 -1.60
CA GLY A 66 -4.58 -15.95 -2.50
C GLY A 66 -4.14 -17.41 -2.37
N PRO A 67 -4.91 -18.34 -2.97
CA PRO A 67 -4.66 -19.77 -2.85
C PRO A 67 -3.43 -20.17 -3.68
N ALA A 68 -2.57 -21.04 -3.15
CA ALA A 68 -1.36 -21.48 -3.85
C ALA A 68 -1.63 -22.18 -5.19
N ARG A 69 -2.76 -22.91 -5.30
CA ARG A 69 -3.18 -23.61 -6.53
C ARG A 69 -3.65 -22.70 -7.67
N SER A 70 -3.36 -21.39 -7.59
CA SER A 70 -3.61 -20.40 -8.65
C SER A 70 -2.33 -19.99 -9.42
N GLY A 71 -1.16 -20.47 -8.99
CA GLY A 71 0.14 -20.01 -9.51
C GLY A 71 0.61 -18.66 -8.93
N LEU A 72 -0.13 -18.11 -7.98
CA LEU A 72 0.20 -16.87 -7.28
C LEU A 72 1.31 -17.08 -6.22
N CYS A 73 1.16 -18.14 -5.42
CA CYS A 73 1.97 -18.45 -4.25
C CYS A 73 2.57 -19.86 -4.36
N THR A 74 3.65 -20.12 -3.61
CA THR A 74 4.27 -21.44 -3.47
C THR A 74 3.26 -22.46 -2.95
N ASN A 75 3.25 -23.64 -3.55
CA ASN A 75 2.41 -24.76 -3.15
C ASN A 75 2.77 -25.25 -1.74
N PRO A 76 1.80 -25.33 -0.80
CA PRO A 76 2.04 -25.82 0.55
C PRO A 76 2.57 -27.26 0.58
N ASP A 77 2.24 -28.09 -0.41
CA ASP A 77 2.74 -29.47 -0.50
C ASP A 77 4.25 -29.50 -0.85
N VAL A 78 4.76 -28.54 -1.64
CA VAL A 78 6.21 -28.36 -1.86
C VAL A 78 6.90 -28.00 -0.55
N VAL A 79 6.31 -27.07 0.22
CA VAL A 79 6.84 -26.67 1.54
C VAL A 79 6.85 -27.87 2.50
N ALA A 80 5.80 -28.70 2.49
CA ALA A 80 5.72 -29.92 3.28
C ALA A 80 6.86 -30.90 2.96
N GLY A 81 7.17 -31.09 1.67
CA GLY A 81 8.29 -31.93 1.22
C GLY A 81 9.65 -31.43 1.73
N LEU A 82 9.86 -30.11 1.71
CA LEU A 82 11.09 -29.48 2.20
C LEU A 82 11.22 -29.53 3.72
N ILE A 83 10.15 -29.27 4.47
CA ILE A 83 10.14 -29.43 5.93
C ILE A 83 10.54 -30.85 6.30
N ARG A 84 9.92 -31.86 5.65
CA ARG A 84 10.26 -33.27 5.85
C ARG A 84 11.74 -33.54 5.58
N TYR A 85 12.27 -33.06 4.45
CA TYR A 85 13.68 -33.26 4.08
C TYR A 85 14.67 -32.76 5.14
N PHE A 86 14.54 -31.50 5.56
CA PHE A 86 15.47 -30.89 6.51
C PHE A 86 15.30 -31.46 7.92
N ARG A 87 14.07 -31.77 8.32
CA ARG A 87 13.77 -32.42 9.60
C ARG A 87 14.38 -33.82 9.69
N ASP A 88 14.19 -34.65 8.66
CA ASP A 88 14.73 -36.03 8.62
C ASP A 88 16.27 -36.06 8.69
N ARG A 89 16.92 -34.94 8.36
CA ARG A 89 18.38 -34.75 8.43
C ARG A 89 18.84 -34.03 9.70
N GLY A 90 17.91 -33.80 10.63
CA GLY A 90 18.19 -33.30 11.98
C GLY A 90 18.39 -31.79 12.07
N ALA A 91 17.78 -30.99 11.19
CA ALA A 91 17.74 -29.53 11.38
C ALA A 91 17.23 -29.19 12.79
N ALA A 92 17.82 -28.18 13.43
CA ALA A 92 17.35 -27.72 14.74
C ALA A 92 16.09 -26.85 14.61
N ARG A 93 16.04 -26.03 13.57
CA ARG A 93 14.94 -25.09 13.33
C ARG A 93 14.71 -24.88 11.84
N ILE A 94 13.46 -24.89 11.43
CA ILE A 94 13.02 -24.59 10.06
C ILE A 94 12.08 -23.40 10.13
N ILE A 95 12.51 -22.28 9.57
CA ILE A 95 11.73 -21.04 9.50
C ILE A 95 11.15 -20.96 8.09
N VAL A 96 9.83 -20.93 7.98
CA VAL A 96 9.11 -20.71 6.73
C VAL A 96 8.57 -19.30 6.73
N GLY A 97 8.90 -18.49 5.73
CA GLY A 97 8.44 -17.10 5.75
C GLY A 97 8.60 -16.36 4.44
N ASP A 98 7.88 -15.26 4.34
CA ASP A 98 8.00 -14.25 3.30
C ASP A 98 7.84 -12.86 3.91
N SER A 99 8.26 -11.84 3.18
CA SER A 99 7.88 -10.45 3.38
C SER A 99 7.05 -10.03 2.17
N SER A 100 5.72 -10.17 2.28
CA SER A 100 4.74 -9.93 1.20
C SER A 100 4.78 -8.50 0.66
N ILE A 101 4.16 -8.22 -0.50
CA ILE A 101 4.18 -6.89 -1.10
C ILE A 101 3.71 -5.80 -0.11
N VAL A 102 4.21 -4.57 -0.26
CA VAL A 102 3.82 -3.46 0.63
C VAL A 102 2.30 -3.30 0.65
N GLY A 103 1.71 -3.23 1.84
CA GLY A 103 0.27 -3.15 2.05
C GLY A 103 -0.42 -4.50 2.20
N VAL A 104 0.30 -5.62 2.12
CA VAL A 104 -0.21 -6.96 2.40
C VAL A 104 0.42 -7.50 3.68
N ASP A 105 -0.42 -7.92 4.62
CA ASP A 105 0.01 -8.69 5.79
C ASP A 105 0.56 -10.06 5.36
N SER A 106 1.82 -10.35 5.72
CA SER A 106 2.49 -11.59 5.32
C SER A 106 1.90 -12.84 5.97
N ILE A 107 1.45 -12.76 7.23
CA ILE A 107 0.86 -13.89 7.95
C ILE A 107 -0.47 -14.27 7.32
N GLU A 108 -1.30 -13.28 6.99
CA GLU A 108 -2.56 -13.52 6.30
C GLU A 108 -2.33 -14.09 4.89
N ALA A 109 -1.28 -13.66 4.18
CA ALA A 109 -0.93 -14.22 2.88
C ALA A 109 -0.42 -15.67 2.97
N LEU A 110 0.39 -16.00 3.98
CA LEU A 110 0.84 -17.36 4.29
C LEU A 110 -0.33 -18.27 4.63
N ALA A 111 -1.28 -17.79 5.45
CA ALA A 111 -2.50 -18.52 5.79
C ALA A 111 -3.39 -18.74 4.55
N ALA A 112 -3.65 -17.70 3.75
CA ALA A 112 -4.45 -17.82 2.53
C ALA A 112 -3.88 -18.81 1.51
N SER A 113 -2.56 -19.02 1.51
CA SER A 113 -1.87 -19.97 0.63
C SER A 113 -1.93 -21.42 1.12
N GLY A 114 -2.30 -21.67 2.38
CA GLY A 114 -2.26 -22.99 3.01
C GLY A 114 -0.91 -23.35 3.66
N ILE A 115 0.07 -22.43 3.65
CA ILE A 115 1.43 -22.68 4.15
C ILE A 115 1.48 -22.71 5.67
N THR A 116 0.68 -21.85 6.33
CA THR A 116 0.62 -21.80 7.81
C THR A 116 0.17 -23.12 8.39
N GLU A 117 -0.83 -23.76 7.77
CA GLU A 117 -1.35 -25.06 8.16
C GLU A 117 -0.27 -26.13 8.08
N VAL A 118 0.54 -26.12 7.01
CA VAL A 118 1.67 -27.04 6.85
C VAL A 118 2.73 -26.84 7.94
N CYS A 119 3.03 -25.59 8.29
CA CYS A 119 4.00 -25.29 9.35
C CYS A 119 3.52 -25.75 10.73
N HIS A 120 2.21 -25.71 11.00
CA HIS A 120 1.61 -26.11 12.27
C HIS A 120 1.23 -27.60 12.36
N ARG A 121 1.44 -28.39 11.31
CA ARG A 121 1.21 -29.85 11.38
C ARG A 121 2.05 -30.45 12.50
N ASP A 122 1.50 -31.47 13.17
CA ASP A 122 2.32 -32.30 14.03
C ASP A 122 3.26 -33.14 13.16
N TRP A 123 4.51 -32.68 13.09
CA TRP A 123 5.56 -33.36 12.35
C TRP A 123 6.15 -34.53 13.15
N GLY A 124 5.73 -34.79 14.39
CA GLY A 124 6.20 -35.92 15.19
C GLY A 124 7.69 -35.89 15.55
N ILE A 125 8.08 -36.69 16.54
CA ILE A 125 9.47 -36.89 16.97
C ILE A 125 9.80 -38.38 16.84
N GLU A 126 10.20 -38.84 15.66
CA GLU A 126 10.81 -40.17 15.52
C GLU A 126 12.30 -40.00 15.17
N GLY A 127 13.18 -40.37 16.12
CA GLY A 127 14.60 -40.62 15.83
C GLY A 127 15.64 -39.57 16.26
N GLY A 128 15.27 -38.43 16.86
CA GLY A 128 16.21 -37.52 17.56
C GLY A 128 16.10 -36.03 17.20
N ALA A 129 16.29 -35.19 18.23
CA ALA A 129 16.19 -33.73 18.33
C ALA A 129 14.87 -33.12 17.82
N ALA A 130 14.13 -32.43 18.69
CA ALA A 130 12.93 -31.68 18.32
C ALA A 130 13.31 -30.56 17.34
N CYS A 131 13.03 -30.76 16.04
CA CYS A 131 13.15 -29.72 15.04
C CYS A 131 11.94 -28.77 15.20
N VAL A 132 12.22 -27.50 15.47
CA VAL A 132 11.18 -26.47 15.60
C VAL A 132 10.82 -25.94 14.21
N VAL A 133 9.55 -26.02 13.81
CA VAL A 133 9.05 -25.44 12.55
C VAL A 133 8.22 -24.21 12.87
N GLU A 134 8.52 -23.08 12.24
CA GLU A 134 7.82 -21.81 12.48
C GLU A 134 7.40 -21.15 11.17
N CYS A 135 6.20 -20.57 11.17
CA CYS A 135 5.71 -19.71 10.08
C CYS A 135 5.84 -18.25 10.52
N VAL A 136 6.63 -17.45 9.79
CA VAL A 136 6.97 -16.09 10.22
C VAL A 136 6.77 -15.03 9.13
N ASP A 137 6.36 -13.83 9.54
CA ASP A 137 6.53 -12.63 8.72
C ASP A 137 7.97 -12.15 8.87
N LEU A 138 8.72 -12.13 7.77
CA LEU A 138 10.10 -11.69 7.81
C LEU A 138 10.25 -10.20 8.20
N ASN A 139 9.18 -9.39 8.13
CA ASN A 139 9.20 -8.01 8.65
C ASN A 139 9.15 -7.90 10.18
N SER A 140 8.82 -8.98 10.89
CA SER A 140 8.80 -9.00 12.35
C SER A 140 10.21 -9.03 12.96
N ALA A 141 11.21 -9.47 12.19
CA ALA A 141 12.59 -9.50 12.62
C ALA A 141 13.26 -8.12 12.55
N LYS A 142 14.42 -8.02 13.20
CA LYS A 142 15.22 -6.80 13.23
C LYS A 142 15.75 -6.48 11.82
N PRO A 143 15.83 -5.20 11.44
CA PRO A 143 16.48 -4.80 10.20
C PRO A 143 18.00 -4.97 10.30
N VAL A 144 18.61 -5.47 9.22
CA VAL A 144 20.07 -5.50 9.03
C VAL A 144 20.39 -4.84 7.71
N ILE A 145 21.29 -3.85 7.72
CA ILE A 145 21.77 -3.17 6.52
C ILE A 145 23.00 -3.91 6.01
N LYS A 146 23.01 -4.29 4.73
CA LYS A 146 24.21 -4.78 4.05
C LYS A 146 24.65 -3.77 3.00
N ALA A 147 25.88 -3.31 3.14
CA ALA A 147 26.55 -2.54 2.11
C ALA A 147 26.86 -3.47 0.93
N ILE A 148 26.67 -2.99 -0.29
CA ILE A 148 26.92 -3.75 -1.51
C ILE A 148 28.32 -3.39 -2.00
N PRO A 149 29.27 -4.34 -1.98
CA PRO A 149 30.58 -4.09 -2.56
C PRO A 149 30.44 -3.74 -4.05
N ASN A 150 30.94 -2.57 -4.45
CA ASN A 150 30.86 -2.06 -5.83
C ASN A 150 29.42 -1.98 -6.39
N GLY A 151 28.46 -1.53 -5.58
CA GLY A 151 27.06 -1.40 -6.00
C GLY A 151 26.88 -0.55 -7.26
N ILE A 152 26.20 -1.11 -8.25
CA ILE A 152 25.99 -0.47 -9.56
C ILE A 152 24.86 0.56 -9.46
N MET A 153 23.73 0.16 -8.90
CA MET A 153 22.51 0.96 -8.75
C MET A 153 22.19 1.32 -7.32
N VAL A 154 22.59 0.50 -6.35
CA VAL A 154 22.37 0.73 -4.92
C VAL A 154 23.61 0.43 -4.09
N ASP A 155 23.93 1.31 -3.13
CA ASP A 155 25.12 1.16 -2.28
C ASP A 155 24.88 0.24 -1.07
N SER A 156 23.62 0.04 -0.69
CA SER A 156 23.23 -0.84 0.41
C SER A 156 21.77 -1.26 0.30
N ILE A 157 21.40 -2.35 0.97
CA ILE A 157 20.00 -2.80 1.10
C ILE A 157 19.73 -3.20 2.55
N MET A 158 18.55 -2.85 3.05
CA MET A 158 18.05 -3.29 4.35
C MET A 158 17.22 -4.58 4.26
N PHE A 159 17.53 -5.55 5.11
CA PHE A 159 16.94 -6.89 5.12
C PHE A 159 16.40 -7.28 6.49
N SER A 160 15.55 -8.31 6.50
CA SER A 160 15.24 -9.09 7.71
C SER A 160 16.50 -9.80 8.23
N SER A 161 16.76 -9.71 9.54
CA SER A 161 17.91 -10.38 10.17
C SER A 161 17.89 -11.90 10.01
N ILE A 162 16.69 -12.50 9.92
CA ILE A 162 16.49 -13.95 9.72
C ILE A 162 17.28 -14.47 8.51
N ALA A 163 17.33 -13.71 7.41
CA ALA A 163 18.04 -14.14 6.20
C ALA A 163 19.57 -14.30 6.41
N TYR A 164 20.12 -13.70 7.46
CA TYR A 164 21.55 -13.78 7.80
C TYR A 164 21.82 -14.61 9.06
N GLU A 165 20.84 -14.75 9.94
CA GLU A 165 20.91 -15.59 11.15
C GLU A 165 20.77 -17.09 10.84
N CYS A 166 20.06 -17.45 9.76
CA CYS A 166 19.97 -18.84 9.32
C CYS A 166 21.28 -19.34 8.68
N ASP A 167 21.62 -20.60 8.97
CA ASP A 167 22.78 -21.29 8.41
C ASP A 167 22.59 -21.66 6.94
N ILE A 168 21.34 -21.99 6.56
CA ILE A 168 20.96 -22.38 5.20
C ILE A 168 19.74 -21.57 4.77
N VAL A 169 19.81 -20.96 3.60
CA VAL A 169 18.71 -20.21 2.98
C VAL A 169 18.29 -20.88 1.67
N VAL A 170 17.04 -21.33 1.61
CA VAL A 170 16.42 -21.93 0.42
C VAL A 170 15.38 -20.97 -0.15
N SER A 171 15.57 -20.52 -1.38
CA SER A 171 14.54 -19.75 -2.10
C SER A 171 13.53 -20.73 -2.71
N VAL A 172 12.26 -20.57 -2.34
CA VAL A 172 11.17 -21.48 -2.75
C VAL A 172 10.09 -20.73 -3.54
N PRO A 173 10.39 -20.21 -4.75
CA PRO A 173 9.43 -19.49 -5.59
C PRO A 173 8.42 -20.44 -6.26
N VAL A 174 7.29 -19.88 -6.72
CA VAL A 174 6.48 -20.47 -7.78
C VAL A 174 6.91 -19.90 -9.15
N ILE A 175 6.93 -20.72 -10.21
CA ILE A 175 7.24 -20.28 -11.58
C ILE A 175 6.18 -19.28 -12.04
N LYS A 176 6.62 -18.08 -12.39
CA LYS A 176 5.71 -17.12 -13.04
C LYS A 176 6.41 -16.16 -13.98
N THR A 177 5.68 -15.75 -15.00
CA THR A 177 5.99 -14.57 -15.81
C THR A 177 5.91 -13.30 -14.96
N HIS A 178 6.54 -12.22 -15.43
CA HIS A 178 6.53 -10.95 -14.75
C HIS A 178 6.60 -9.78 -15.72
N MET A 179 5.67 -8.83 -15.61
CA MET A 179 5.55 -7.68 -16.51
C MET A 179 6.81 -6.81 -16.65
N TYR A 180 7.71 -6.82 -15.66
CA TYR A 180 8.89 -5.94 -15.64
C TYR A 180 10.23 -6.62 -15.78
N THR A 181 10.33 -7.87 -15.35
CA THR A 181 11.61 -8.59 -15.25
C THR A 181 11.61 -9.82 -16.15
N GLY A 182 10.56 -10.01 -16.96
CA GLY A 182 10.32 -11.21 -17.76
C GLY A 182 9.74 -12.35 -16.93
N ALA A 183 10.44 -12.75 -15.87
CA ALA A 183 10.03 -13.84 -14.98
C ALA A 183 10.23 -13.48 -13.49
N THR A 184 9.55 -14.22 -12.61
CA THR A 184 9.85 -14.31 -11.18
C THR A 184 10.16 -15.76 -10.84
N LEU A 185 11.40 -15.98 -10.42
CA LEU A 185 11.96 -17.29 -10.06
C LEU A 185 12.75 -17.11 -8.75
N SER A 186 13.78 -17.92 -8.50
CA SER A 186 14.41 -18.04 -7.19
C SER A 186 15.16 -16.79 -6.77
N ILE A 187 15.87 -16.14 -7.70
CA ILE A 187 16.63 -14.92 -7.42
C ILE A 187 15.68 -13.77 -7.07
N LYS A 188 14.69 -13.51 -7.93
CA LYS A 188 13.74 -12.41 -7.71
C LYS A 188 12.90 -12.61 -6.45
N ASN A 189 12.62 -13.86 -6.06
CA ASN A 189 11.90 -14.18 -4.84
C ASN A 189 12.66 -13.74 -3.56
N MET A 190 13.99 -13.57 -3.63
CA MET A 190 14.78 -13.03 -2.53
C MET A 190 14.49 -11.56 -2.24
N LYS A 191 13.81 -10.81 -3.11
CA LYS A 191 13.27 -9.49 -2.74
C LYS A 191 12.34 -9.56 -1.52
N GLY A 192 11.74 -10.71 -1.24
CA GLY A 192 10.93 -10.94 -0.04
C GLY A 192 11.74 -11.06 1.25
N THR A 193 13.06 -10.87 1.24
CA THR A 193 13.86 -10.71 2.48
C THR A 193 14.14 -9.23 2.80
N MET A 194 13.86 -8.31 1.87
CA MET A 194 14.04 -6.88 2.06
C MET A 194 13.04 -6.33 3.09
N TRP A 195 13.51 -5.51 4.03
CA TRP A 195 12.74 -5.12 5.21
C TRP A 195 11.68 -4.06 4.89
N ARG A 196 10.40 -4.37 5.15
CA ARG A 196 9.25 -3.46 5.02
C ARG A 196 9.27 -2.66 3.70
N ARG A 197 9.29 -1.33 3.74
CA ARG A 197 9.22 -0.48 2.54
C ARG A 197 10.49 -0.53 1.68
N GLU A 198 11.60 -1.08 2.18
CA GLU A 198 12.88 -1.19 1.43
C GLU A 198 12.71 -1.98 0.12
N LYS A 199 11.78 -2.95 0.06
CA LYS A 199 11.50 -3.72 -1.16
C LYS A 199 11.05 -2.88 -2.37
N THR A 200 10.64 -1.64 -2.15
CA THR A 200 10.29 -0.66 -3.20
C THR A 200 11.53 0.04 -3.79
N LYS A 201 12.67 0.02 -3.10
CA LYS A 201 13.91 0.71 -3.48
C LYS A 201 14.37 0.34 -4.89
N LEU A 202 14.42 -0.96 -5.20
CA LEU A 202 14.85 -1.44 -6.52
C LEU A 202 13.88 -1.04 -7.66
N HIS A 203 12.63 -0.67 -7.34
CA HIS A 203 11.66 -0.18 -8.31
C HIS A 203 11.67 1.36 -8.45
N ARG A 204 12.44 2.06 -7.62
CA ARG A 204 12.53 3.53 -7.56
C ARG A 204 13.93 4.04 -7.92
N LEU A 205 14.71 3.20 -8.60
CA LEU A 205 16.06 3.55 -9.02
C LEU A 205 16.01 4.64 -10.09
N GLY A 206 16.63 5.79 -9.77
CA GLY A 206 16.76 6.93 -10.68
C GLY A 206 18.19 7.14 -11.19
N LYS A 207 19.16 6.31 -10.77
CA LYS A 207 20.54 6.37 -11.25
C LYS A 207 20.56 6.03 -12.75
N PRO A 208 21.35 6.75 -13.58
CA PRO A 208 21.57 6.34 -14.96
C PRO A 208 22.16 4.93 -15.04
N LEU A 209 21.84 4.21 -16.10
CA LEU A 209 22.48 2.93 -16.39
C LEU A 209 23.99 3.11 -16.67
N PRO A 210 24.81 2.07 -16.43
CA PRO A 210 26.20 2.06 -16.88
C PRO A 210 26.33 2.39 -18.38
N ALA A 211 27.43 3.02 -18.79
CA ALA A 211 27.65 3.42 -20.19
C ALA A 211 27.74 2.21 -21.14
N ASP A 212 28.16 1.08 -20.61
CA ASP A 212 28.28 -0.23 -21.25
C ASP A 212 27.08 -1.15 -20.95
N ALA A 213 25.94 -0.56 -20.57
CA ALA A 213 24.75 -1.33 -20.24
C ALA A 213 24.31 -2.23 -21.40
N VAL A 214 23.94 -3.45 -21.05
CA VAL A 214 23.48 -4.45 -22.00
C VAL A 214 22.12 -4.04 -22.59
N ASP A 215 21.99 -4.10 -23.92
CA ASP A 215 20.74 -3.79 -24.61
C ASP A 215 19.53 -4.56 -24.04
N GLY A 216 18.44 -3.84 -23.80
CA GLY A 216 17.17 -4.38 -23.28
C GLY A 216 17.10 -4.53 -21.76
N VAL A 217 18.19 -4.24 -21.04
CA VAL A 217 18.27 -4.35 -19.58
C VAL A 217 17.87 -3.03 -18.91
N ARG A 218 17.19 -3.12 -17.76
CA ARG A 218 16.60 -1.98 -17.04
C ARG A 218 17.33 -1.73 -15.73
N ALA A 219 17.08 -0.56 -15.13
CA ALA A 219 17.65 -0.20 -13.83
C ALA A 219 17.33 -1.25 -12.73
N LEU A 220 16.10 -1.76 -12.74
CA LEU A 220 15.64 -2.82 -11.85
C LEU A 220 16.46 -4.11 -11.99
N ASP A 221 16.90 -4.45 -13.20
CA ASP A 221 17.67 -5.67 -13.45
C ASP A 221 19.07 -5.59 -12.81
N TYR A 222 19.73 -4.43 -12.93
CA TYR A 222 20.97 -4.16 -12.20
C TYR A 222 20.76 -4.09 -10.68
N GLY A 223 19.62 -3.54 -10.23
CA GLY A 223 19.27 -3.58 -8.80
C GLY A 223 19.08 -5.01 -8.26
N LEU A 224 18.61 -5.94 -9.11
CA LEU A 224 18.53 -7.36 -8.77
C LEU A 224 19.91 -8.04 -8.80
N LEU A 225 20.82 -7.62 -9.68
CA LEU A 225 22.24 -8.05 -9.63
C LEU A 225 22.90 -7.56 -8.34
N ASP A 226 22.77 -6.29 -7.99
CA ASP A 226 23.29 -5.73 -6.73
C ASP A 226 22.76 -6.47 -5.49
N LEU A 227 21.48 -6.88 -5.52
CA LEU A 227 20.87 -7.70 -4.48
C LEU A 227 21.60 -9.02 -4.29
N THR A 228 22.02 -9.70 -5.37
CA THR A 228 22.68 -11.02 -5.27
C THR A 228 24.09 -10.95 -4.69
N HIS A 229 24.74 -9.79 -4.70
CA HIS A 229 26.07 -9.63 -4.08
C HIS A 229 26.03 -9.74 -2.56
N VAL A 230 24.87 -9.50 -1.93
CA VAL A 230 24.71 -9.51 -0.48
C VAL A 230 23.64 -10.48 0.02
N CYS A 231 22.69 -10.87 -0.82
CA CYS A 231 21.60 -11.79 -0.49
C CYS A 231 21.39 -12.78 -1.63
N TYR A 232 22.26 -13.80 -1.68
CA TYR A 232 22.12 -14.94 -2.57
C TYR A 232 21.69 -16.18 -1.78
N PRO A 233 20.67 -16.93 -2.22
CA PRO A 233 20.25 -18.13 -1.51
C PRO A 233 21.28 -19.25 -1.69
N ASP A 234 21.39 -20.15 -0.71
CA ASP A 234 22.26 -21.32 -0.79
C ASP A 234 21.69 -22.39 -1.73
N TYR A 235 20.36 -22.47 -1.80
CA TYR A 235 19.65 -23.38 -2.68
C TYR A 235 18.42 -22.71 -3.30
N ALA A 236 18.08 -23.13 -4.51
CA ALA A 236 16.77 -22.86 -5.12
C ALA A 236 15.96 -24.15 -5.14
N VAL A 237 14.69 -24.07 -4.77
CA VAL A 237 13.68 -25.12 -5.02
C VAL A 237 12.46 -24.44 -5.64
N ILE A 238 12.34 -24.52 -6.96
CA ILE A 238 11.32 -23.79 -7.72
C ILE A 238 10.11 -24.70 -7.92
N ASP A 239 8.96 -24.24 -7.43
CA ASP A 239 7.66 -24.87 -7.58
C ASP A 239 7.09 -24.59 -8.99
N GLY A 240 7.02 -25.62 -9.82
CA GLY A 240 6.39 -25.62 -11.13
C GLY A 240 5.08 -26.41 -11.15
N THR A 241 4.46 -26.69 -10.01
CA THR A 241 3.24 -27.52 -9.96
C THR A 241 2.10 -26.81 -10.67
N VAL A 242 1.71 -25.64 -10.16
CA VAL A 242 0.80 -24.69 -10.81
C VAL A 242 1.54 -23.36 -10.94
N CYS A 243 1.85 -22.97 -12.16
CA CYS A 243 2.60 -21.77 -12.52
C CYS A 243 1.66 -20.61 -12.92
N MET A 244 2.22 -19.44 -13.23
CA MET A 244 1.46 -18.29 -13.75
C MET A 244 2.06 -17.69 -15.04
N GLU A 245 1.26 -17.61 -16.09
CA GLU A 245 1.63 -16.98 -17.38
C GLU A 245 0.88 -15.67 -17.66
N GLY A 246 1.39 -14.85 -18.58
CA GLY A 246 0.85 -13.54 -18.94
C GLY A 246 1.18 -12.44 -17.91
N PHE A 247 0.17 -11.84 -17.30
CA PHE A 247 0.31 -10.65 -16.44
C PHE A 247 0.74 -10.95 -15.00
N GLY A 248 1.75 -11.81 -14.81
CA GLY A 248 2.35 -11.98 -13.49
C GLY A 248 2.97 -10.68 -12.96
N PRO A 249 3.04 -10.47 -11.62
CA PRO A 249 3.07 -11.53 -10.60
C PRO A 249 1.72 -11.92 -9.98
N SER A 250 0.60 -11.28 -10.34
CA SER A 250 -0.71 -11.56 -9.74
C SER A 250 -1.91 -11.53 -10.70
N GLY A 251 -1.75 -11.02 -11.91
CA GLY A 251 -2.82 -10.92 -12.92
C GLY A 251 -2.74 -11.98 -14.02
N GLY A 252 -1.86 -12.98 -13.88
CA GLY A 252 -1.67 -14.02 -14.89
C GLY A 252 -2.72 -15.14 -14.86
N ALA A 253 -2.63 -16.04 -15.83
CA ALA A 253 -3.43 -17.27 -15.88
C ALA A 253 -2.63 -18.43 -15.30
N ALA A 254 -3.32 -19.33 -14.60
CA ALA A 254 -2.71 -20.55 -14.06
C ALA A 254 -2.32 -21.50 -15.19
N LYS A 255 -1.10 -22.07 -15.12
CA LYS A 255 -0.59 -23.03 -16.09
C LYS A 255 0.08 -24.18 -15.35
N ARG A 256 -0.33 -25.42 -15.58
CA ARG A 256 0.24 -26.59 -14.88
C ARG A 256 1.45 -27.15 -15.60
N LEU A 257 2.52 -27.42 -14.86
CA LEU A 257 3.64 -28.26 -15.33
C LEU A 257 3.86 -29.49 -14.42
N ASP A 258 3.24 -29.54 -13.23
CA ASP A 258 3.34 -30.66 -12.28
C ASP A 258 4.78 -31.11 -11.96
N LEU A 259 5.69 -30.13 -11.83
CA LEU A 259 7.12 -30.38 -11.57
C LEU A 259 7.67 -29.52 -10.42
N VAL A 260 8.82 -29.94 -9.90
CA VAL A 260 9.67 -29.15 -8.98
C VAL A 260 11.10 -29.26 -9.49
N LEU A 261 11.88 -28.19 -9.40
CA LEU A 261 13.30 -28.25 -9.71
C LEU A 261 14.15 -27.64 -8.61
N ALA A 262 15.35 -28.15 -8.42
CA ALA A 262 16.26 -27.69 -7.38
C ALA A 262 17.71 -27.60 -7.86
N SER A 263 18.47 -26.69 -7.25
CA SER A 263 19.91 -26.54 -7.45
C SER A 263 20.59 -25.88 -6.26
N SER A 264 21.86 -26.21 -6.02
CA SER A 264 22.78 -25.43 -5.17
C SER A 264 23.35 -24.19 -5.87
N GLU A 265 23.10 -24.03 -7.18
CA GLU A 265 23.37 -22.81 -7.93
C GLU A 265 22.03 -22.20 -8.40
N PRO A 266 21.41 -21.31 -7.61
CA PRO A 266 20.11 -20.70 -7.89
C PRO A 266 19.92 -20.14 -9.31
N VAL A 267 20.93 -19.48 -9.88
CA VAL A 267 20.83 -18.96 -11.25
C VAL A 267 20.71 -20.09 -12.28
N ALA A 268 21.34 -21.25 -12.04
CA ALA A 268 21.20 -22.42 -12.91
C ALA A 268 19.76 -22.96 -12.87
N ALA A 269 19.16 -23.07 -11.67
CA ALA A 269 17.76 -23.43 -11.53
C ALA A 269 16.83 -22.45 -12.28
N ASP A 270 17.08 -21.14 -12.15
CA ASP A 270 16.30 -20.11 -12.85
C ASP A 270 16.44 -20.22 -14.37
N LEU A 271 17.65 -20.47 -14.90
CA LEU A 271 17.87 -20.67 -16.34
C LEU A 271 17.15 -21.92 -16.88
N ILE A 272 17.15 -23.02 -16.13
CA ILE A 272 16.42 -24.25 -16.51
C ILE A 272 14.91 -24.05 -16.42
N ALA A 273 14.41 -23.29 -15.44
CA ALA A 273 13.02 -22.88 -15.41
C ALA A 273 12.63 -22.07 -16.67
N LEU A 274 13.48 -21.16 -17.17
CA LEU A 274 13.21 -20.46 -18.43
C LEU A 274 13.12 -21.41 -19.64
N ARG A 275 13.93 -22.48 -19.68
CA ARG A 275 13.84 -23.50 -20.74
C ARG A 275 12.53 -24.27 -20.66
N LEU A 276 12.06 -24.61 -19.46
CA LEU A 276 10.75 -25.22 -19.24
C LEU A 276 9.59 -24.28 -19.62
N MET A 277 9.79 -22.97 -19.45
CA MET A 277 8.81 -21.96 -19.87
C MET A 277 8.84 -21.65 -21.38
N GLU A 278 9.82 -22.20 -22.11
CA GLU A 278 10.19 -21.80 -23.49
C GLU A 278 10.40 -20.28 -23.64
N MET A 279 10.97 -19.64 -22.62
CA MET A 279 11.26 -18.21 -22.61
C MET A 279 12.73 -17.92 -22.95
N PRO A 280 13.02 -17.03 -23.91
CA PRO A 280 14.38 -16.58 -24.17
C PRO A 280 15.01 -15.87 -22.97
N LEU A 281 16.28 -16.16 -22.66
CA LEU A 281 17.03 -15.44 -21.62
C LEU A 281 17.12 -13.93 -21.90
N ALA A 282 17.11 -13.54 -23.18
CA ALA A 282 17.12 -12.13 -23.60
C ALA A 282 15.91 -11.33 -23.06
N ASP A 283 14.78 -11.99 -22.80
CA ASP A 283 13.57 -11.36 -22.28
C ASP A 283 13.58 -11.19 -20.74
N VAL A 284 14.64 -11.67 -20.09
CA VAL A 284 14.76 -11.74 -18.62
C VAL A 284 16.08 -11.09 -18.18
N GLY A 285 16.12 -9.76 -18.28
CA GLY A 285 17.33 -8.94 -18.12
C GLY A 285 18.17 -9.24 -16.87
N HIS A 286 17.55 -9.28 -15.68
CA HIS A 286 18.26 -9.60 -14.44
C HIS A 286 18.96 -10.96 -14.46
N LEU A 287 18.33 -12.01 -15.01
CA LEU A 287 18.98 -13.33 -15.10
C LEU A 287 20.11 -13.32 -16.10
N ARG A 288 20.00 -12.58 -17.21
CA ARG A 288 21.09 -12.41 -18.18
C ARG A 288 22.31 -11.78 -17.51
N LEU A 289 22.11 -10.73 -16.72
CA LEU A 289 23.20 -10.07 -15.97
C LEU A 289 23.81 -11.00 -14.93
N ILE A 290 22.99 -11.66 -14.11
CA ILE A 290 23.46 -12.48 -12.99
C ILE A 290 24.13 -13.77 -13.48
N ALA A 291 23.61 -14.38 -14.55
CA ALA A 291 24.25 -15.52 -15.20
C ALA A 291 25.66 -15.15 -15.71
N CYS A 292 25.80 -13.97 -16.32
CA CYS A 292 27.10 -13.46 -16.76
C CYS A 292 28.05 -13.21 -15.58
N ASP A 293 27.59 -12.54 -14.52
CA ASP A 293 28.38 -12.27 -13.31
C ASP A 293 28.89 -13.57 -12.64
N ARG A 294 28.04 -14.60 -12.63
CA ARG A 294 28.36 -15.91 -12.05
C ARG A 294 29.15 -16.83 -12.98
N GLY A 295 29.23 -16.52 -14.27
CA GLY A 295 29.83 -17.42 -15.28
C GLY A 295 29.02 -18.70 -15.50
N ILE A 296 27.69 -18.64 -15.33
CA ILE A 296 26.78 -19.77 -15.53
C ILE A 296 26.05 -19.58 -16.85
N GLY A 297 26.13 -20.57 -17.73
CA GLY A 297 25.51 -20.60 -19.05
C GLY A 297 24.81 -21.94 -19.29
N TYR A 298 23.98 -22.03 -20.33
CA TYR A 298 23.28 -23.29 -20.64
C TYR A 298 24.22 -24.45 -20.95
N ASP A 299 25.42 -24.16 -21.46
CA ASP A 299 26.46 -25.11 -21.83
C ASP A 299 27.19 -25.74 -20.64
N ASN A 300 27.13 -25.10 -19.46
CA ASN A 300 27.78 -25.59 -18.24
C ASN A 300 26.79 -25.99 -17.12
N ILE A 301 25.52 -26.21 -17.48
CA ILE A 301 24.50 -26.76 -16.59
C ILE A 301 24.20 -28.22 -16.97
N ARG A 302 24.40 -29.14 -16.02
CA ARG A 302 23.93 -30.53 -16.11
C ARG A 302 22.53 -30.65 -15.51
N VAL A 303 21.62 -31.28 -16.23
CA VAL A 303 20.23 -31.48 -15.77
C VAL A 303 19.91 -32.96 -15.65
N ASP A 304 19.22 -33.35 -14.58
CA ASP A 304 18.65 -34.67 -14.40
C ASP A 304 17.12 -34.59 -14.22
N PRO A 305 16.31 -35.27 -15.05
CA PRO A 305 16.74 -36.06 -16.21
C PRO A 305 17.20 -35.17 -17.38
N VAL A 306 18.03 -35.74 -18.27
CA VAL A 306 18.57 -35.02 -19.43
C VAL A 306 17.47 -34.54 -20.37
N ASP A 307 16.37 -35.28 -20.47
CA ASP A 307 15.22 -34.98 -21.34
C ASP A 307 14.11 -34.16 -20.67
N PHE A 308 14.43 -33.39 -19.63
CA PHE A 308 13.48 -32.56 -18.86
C PHE A 308 12.60 -31.65 -19.73
N THR A 309 13.07 -31.22 -20.91
CA THR A 309 12.31 -30.36 -21.83
C THR A 309 11.06 -31.04 -22.39
N ARG A 310 10.90 -32.36 -22.25
CA ARG A 310 9.64 -33.05 -22.57
C ARG A 310 8.45 -32.55 -21.73
N TRP A 311 8.71 -31.90 -20.61
CA TRP A 311 7.72 -31.26 -19.75
C TRP A 311 7.63 -29.75 -19.94
N ALA A 312 8.39 -29.18 -20.90
CA ALA A 312 8.31 -27.78 -21.21
C ALA A 312 6.93 -27.44 -21.81
N SER A 313 6.48 -26.22 -21.56
CA SER A 313 5.27 -25.69 -22.17
C SER A 313 5.46 -24.20 -22.38
N ARG A 314 5.20 -23.70 -23.59
CA ARG A 314 5.35 -22.27 -23.90
C ARG A 314 4.49 -21.39 -22.99
N PHE A 315 5.11 -20.52 -22.21
CA PHE A 315 4.42 -19.50 -21.43
C PHE A 315 4.06 -18.31 -22.31
N GLN A 316 2.84 -17.82 -22.19
CA GLN A 316 2.48 -16.52 -22.75
C GLN A 316 3.24 -15.43 -21.99
N LEU A 317 4.05 -14.64 -22.69
CA LEU A 317 4.75 -13.51 -22.08
C LEU A 317 3.77 -12.40 -21.70
N ALA A 318 4.15 -11.56 -20.73
CA ALA A 318 3.36 -10.38 -20.40
C ALA A 318 3.18 -9.40 -21.58
N SER A 319 4.17 -9.33 -22.48
CA SER A 319 4.11 -8.54 -23.71
C SER A 319 3.22 -9.15 -24.80
N GLU A 320 3.06 -10.47 -24.80
CA GLU A 320 2.22 -11.21 -25.75
C GLU A 320 0.77 -11.36 -25.28
N ALA A 321 0.57 -11.31 -23.96
CA ALA A 321 -0.74 -11.32 -23.35
C ALA A 321 -1.49 -10.08 -23.84
N ARG A 322 -2.40 -10.26 -24.80
CA ARG A 322 -3.30 -9.20 -25.24
C ARG A 322 -4.30 -8.95 -24.12
N LEU A 323 -4.13 -7.83 -23.44
CA LEU A 323 -5.24 -7.19 -22.76
C LEU A 323 -6.24 -6.79 -23.85
N GLY A 324 -7.36 -7.49 -23.97
CA GLY A 324 -8.48 -7.08 -24.81
C GLY A 324 -9.16 -5.82 -24.27
N LEU A 325 -8.38 -4.78 -24.00
CA LEU A 325 -8.77 -3.54 -23.37
C LEU A 325 -9.08 -2.52 -24.46
N ALA A 326 -10.26 -2.64 -25.04
CA ALA A 326 -10.92 -1.52 -25.68
C ALA A 326 -11.99 -1.04 -24.70
N CYS A 327 -11.95 0.24 -24.34
CA CYS A 327 -12.99 0.90 -23.59
C CYS A 327 -13.21 2.26 -24.25
N ASP A 328 -14.32 2.43 -24.95
CA ASP A 328 -14.61 3.65 -25.70
C ASP A 328 -14.72 4.88 -24.80
N ALA A 329 -14.94 4.67 -23.49
CA ALA A 329 -15.06 5.71 -22.49
C ALA A 329 -13.75 6.11 -21.80
N LEU A 330 -12.62 5.43 -22.07
CA LEU A 330 -11.34 5.70 -21.41
C LEU A 330 -10.23 5.87 -22.44
N GLU A 331 -9.62 7.06 -22.48
CA GLU A 331 -8.42 7.36 -23.26
C GLU A 331 -7.21 7.42 -22.31
N LEU A 332 -6.09 6.79 -22.69
CA LEU A 332 -4.85 6.83 -21.91
C LEU A 332 -3.79 7.63 -22.68
N VAL A 333 -3.28 8.70 -22.05
CA VAL A 333 -2.15 9.50 -22.53
C VAL A 333 -0.95 9.25 -21.62
N ASP A 334 0.04 8.55 -22.20
CA ASP A 334 1.31 8.20 -21.54
C ASP A 334 2.44 9.08 -22.09
N GLU A 335 2.96 9.99 -21.26
CA GLU A 335 4.10 10.86 -21.56
C GLU A 335 5.25 10.54 -20.60
N SER A 336 5.93 9.43 -20.85
CA SER A 336 7.03 8.89 -20.03
C SER A 336 6.60 8.38 -18.65
N ALA A 337 5.52 7.61 -18.57
CA ALA A 337 5.20 6.82 -17.38
C ALA A 337 6.27 5.75 -17.14
N CYS A 338 6.70 5.61 -15.88
CA CYS A 338 7.60 4.52 -15.52
C CYS A 338 6.86 3.17 -15.61
N SER A 339 7.62 2.09 -15.70
CA SER A 339 7.04 0.74 -15.83
C SER A 339 6.03 0.45 -14.71
N ALA A 340 6.31 0.88 -13.47
CA ALA A 340 5.43 0.71 -12.32
C ALA A 340 4.03 1.33 -12.51
N CYS A 341 3.96 2.57 -13.01
CA CYS A 341 2.69 3.25 -13.30
C CYS A 341 1.97 2.57 -14.47
N HIS A 342 2.73 2.14 -15.49
CA HIS A 342 2.16 1.44 -16.63
C HIS A 342 1.41 0.15 -16.22
N ALA A 343 1.97 -0.73 -15.36
CA ALA A 343 1.16 -1.89 -14.97
C ALA A 343 0.03 -1.56 -13.99
N ALA A 344 0.14 -0.51 -13.17
CA ALA A 344 -0.99 -0.06 -12.36
C ALA A 344 -2.17 0.37 -13.25
N LEU A 345 -1.89 1.09 -14.32
CA LEU A 345 -2.89 1.49 -15.33
C LEU A 345 -3.44 0.28 -16.08
N MET A 346 -2.59 -0.65 -16.52
CA MET A 346 -3.04 -1.88 -17.18
C MET A 346 -3.92 -2.73 -16.26
N GLN A 347 -3.56 -2.84 -14.98
CA GLN A 347 -4.35 -3.54 -13.98
C GLN A 347 -5.68 -2.82 -13.72
N PHE A 348 -5.67 -1.49 -13.63
CA PHE A 348 -6.88 -0.68 -13.53
C PHE A 348 -7.81 -0.95 -14.71
N LEU A 349 -7.31 -0.85 -15.93
CA LEU A 349 -8.11 -1.09 -17.13
C LEU A 349 -8.69 -2.52 -17.11
N ARG A 350 -7.89 -3.54 -16.76
CA ARG A 350 -8.36 -4.92 -16.67
C ARG A 350 -9.52 -5.13 -15.70
N TYR A 351 -9.40 -4.60 -14.49
CA TYR A 351 -10.36 -4.90 -13.42
C TYR A 351 -11.47 -3.86 -13.28
N HIS A 352 -11.34 -2.70 -13.92
CA HIS A 352 -12.24 -1.58 -13.70
C HIS A 352 -12.73 -0.89 -14.98
N ALA A 353 -12.16 -1.11 -16.17
CA ALA A 353 -12.64 -0.45 -17.40
C ALA A 353 -14.12 -0.72 -17.70
N HIS A 354 -14.59 -1.94 -17.47
CA HIS A 354 -16.01 -2.31 -17.65
C HIS A 354 -16.98 -1.44 -16.85
N LYS A 355 -16.51 -0.79 -15.77
CA LYS A 355 -17.34 0.10 -14.93
C LYS A 355 -17.62 1.46 -15.59
N PHE A 356 -16.95 1.75 -16.71
CA PHE A 356 -17.04 3.02 -17.43
C PHE A 356 -17.63 2.84 -18.84
N GLU A 357 -17.88 1.61 -19.29
CA GLU A 357 -18.50 1.33 -20.60
C GLU A 357 -19.86 2.02 -20.74
N GLY A 358 -20.12 2.61 -21.92
CA GLY A 358 -21.33 3.40 -22.20
C GLY A 358 -21.38 4.77 -21.51
N GLY A 359 -20.36 5.12 -20.73
CA GLY A 359 -20.23 6.42 -20.07
C GLY A 359 -19.54 7.50 -20.92
N PRO A 360 -19.40 8.71 -20.38
CA PRO A 360 -18.63 9.78 -21.03
C PRO A 360 -17.15 9.40 -21.20
N VAL A 361 -16.52 9.92 -22.25
CA VAL A 361 -15.07 9.76 -22.46
C VAL A 361 -14.30 10.55 -21.38
N HIS A 362 -13.34 9.87 -20.75
CA HIS A 362 -12.37 10.41 -19.80
C HIS A 362 -10.95 10.21 -20.33
N THR A 363 -10.10 11.24 -20.22
CA THR A 363 -8.67 11.14 -20.58
C THR A 363 -7.81 10.99 -19.31
N ILE A 364 -7.09 9.88 -19.21
CA ILE A 364 -6.17 9.56 -18.11
C ILE A 364 -4.75 9.94 -18.54
N PHE A 365 -4.09 10.79 -17.75
CA PHE A 365 -2.72 11.21 -17.96
C PHE A 365 -1.78 10.54 -16.96
N ALA A 366 -0.68 9.98 -17.47
CA ALA A 366 0.40 9.45 -16.65
C ALA A 366 1.76 9.75 -17.27
N GLY A 367 2.76 9.94 -16.39
CA GLY A 367 4.13 10.20 -16.81
C GLY A 367 4.64 11.58 -16.38
N LYS A 368 5.96 11.75 -16.49
CA LYS A 368 6.66 12.95 -16.02
C LYS A 368 6.68 14.08 -17.06
N ASP A 369 6.46 13.75 -18.34
CA ASP A 369 6.57 14.70 -19.44
C ASP A 369 5.19 15.22 -19.89
N VAL A 370 4.12 14.89 -19.14
CA VAL A 370 2.76 15.42 -19.34
C VAL A 370 2.78 16.95 -19.20
N SER A 371 2.25 17.66 -20.19
CA SER A 371 2.20 19.12 -20.19
C SER A 371 0.84 19.69 -19.71
N PRO A 372 0.82 20.88 -19.07
CA PRO A 372 -0.42 21.57 -18.72
C PRO A 372 -1.38 21.79 -19.91
N ALA A 373 -0.83 22.06 -21.10
CA ALA A 373 -1.61 22.31 -22.30
C ALA A 373 -2.38 21.07 -22.78
N GLN A 374 -1.77 19.88 -22.68
CA GLN A 374 -2.45 18.62 -22.99
C GLN A 374 -3.59 18.35 -22.02
N VAL A 375 -3.36 18.56 -20.71
CA VAL A 375 -4.38 18.34 -19.68
C VAL A 375 -5.58 19.28 -19.87
N ALA A 376 -5.34 20.56 -20.19
CA ALA A 376 -6.40 21.55 -20.38
C ALA A 376 -7.24 21.32 -21.65
N ALA A 377 -6.66 20.71 -22.69
CA ALA A 377 -7.34 20.45 -23.97
C ALA A 377 -8.17 19.15 -23.98
N ALA A 378 -7.95 18.25 -23.01
CA ALA A 378 -8.54 16.92 -23.02
C ALA A 378 -9.94 16.86 -22.37
N PRO A 379 -10.82 15.96 -22.85
CA PRO A 379 -12.13 15.75 -22.25
C PRO A 379 -12.01 15.07 -20.88
N ARG A 380 -12.55 15.71 -19.83
CA ARG A 380 -12.62 15.19 -18.45
C ARG A 380 -11.27 14.58 -18.00
N PRO A 381 -10.21 15.39 -17.90
CA PRO A 381 -8.86 14.91 -17.62
C PRO A 381 -8.73 14.35 -16.20
N PHE A 382 -7.91 13.30 -16.03
CA PHE A 382 -7.52 12.73 -14.74
C PHE A 382 -6.01 12.52 -14.70
N LEU A 383 -5.39 12.84 -13.58
CA LEU A 383 -3.94 12.73 -13.39
C LEU A 383 -3.61 11.53 -12.54
N VAL A 384 -2.69 10.67 -12.99
CA VAL A 384 -2.34 9.44 -12.32
C VAL A 384 -0.84 9.37 -12.03
N GLY A 385 -0.52 9.12 -10.76
CA GLY A 385 0.84 8.87 -10.27
C GLY A 385 1.62 10.14 -9.88
N ASN A 386 2.52 10.03 -8.91
CA ASN A 386 3.19 11.19 -8.29
C ASN A 386 3.94 12.12 -9.27
N CYS A 387 4.31 11.63 -10.46
CA CYS A 387 4.97 12.44 -11.49
C CYS A 387 4.04 13.52 -12.06
N THR A 388 2.72 13.30 -12.04
CA THR A 388 1.71 14.28 -12.49
C THR A 388 1.23 15.20 -11.36
N ALA A 389 1.72 15.01 -10.12
CA ALA A 389 1.33 15.80 -8.96
C ALA A 389 1.49 17.33 -9.12
N PRO A 390 2.50 17.87 -9.85
CA PRO A 390 2.58 19.31 -10.12
C PRO A 390 1.36 19.87 -10.88
N LEU A 391 0.64 19.03 -11.63
CA LEU A 391 -0.51 19.41 -12.45
C LEU A 391 -1.85 19.29 -11.71
N ARG A 392 -1.87 18.86 -10.44
CA ARG A 392 -3.09 18.56 -9.65
C ARG A 392 -4.09 19.71 -9.50
N GLY A 393 -3.70 20.94 -9.82
CA GLY A 393 -4.62 22.09 -9.88
C GLY A 393 -5.48 22.14 -11.14
N LEU A 394 -5.18 21.32 -12.16
CA LEU A 394 -5.84 21.33 -13.46
C LEU A 394 -6.88 20.21 -13.63
N ALA A 395 -6.78 19.15 -12.84
CA ALA A 395 -7.58 17.94 -12.98
C ALA A 395 -7.53 17.09 -11.69
N PRO A 396 -8.55 16.25 -11.41
CA PRO A 396 -8.51 15.31 -10.29
C PRO A 396 -7.28 14.40 -10.36
N PHE A 397 -6.67 14.13 -9.19
CA PHE A 397 -5.34 13.53 -9.09
C PHE A 397 -5.34 12.27 -8.22
N CYS A 398 -4.97 11.14 -8.82
CA CYS A 398 -4.73 9.87 -8.14
C CYS A 398 -3.26 9.77 -7.72
N LYS A 399 -3.00 9.90 -6.43
CA LYS A 399 -1.66 9.79 -5.83
C LYS A 399 -1.12 8.36 -5.89
N GLY A 400 0.20 8.23 -6.12
CA GLY A 400 0.93 6.98 -5.91
C GLY A 400 2.17 6.79 -6.79
N CYS A 401 3.11 5.95 -6.36
CA CYS A 401 4.30 5.58 -7.13
C CYS A 401 4.69 4.11 -6.86
N PRO A 402 4.03 3.15 -7.54
CA PRO A 402 2.91 3.35 -8.48
C PRO A 402 1.56 3.60 -7.78
N PRO A 403 0.56 4.16 -8.49
CA PRO A 403 -0.81 4.31 -8.01
C PRO A 403 -1.53 2.96 -7.84
N ILE A 404 -2.51 2.91 -6.95
CA ILE A 404 -3.28 1.69 -6.68
C ILE A 404 -4.46 1.61 -7.67
N PRO A 405 -4.65 0.49 -8.40
CA PRO A 405 -5.71 0.37 -9.42
C PRO A 405 -7.13 0.71 -8.95
N SER A 406 -7.50 0.29 -7.75
CA SER A 406 -8.81 0.61 -7.18
C SER A 406 -8.96 2.10 -6.83
N GLU A 407 -7.87 2.77 -6.48
CA GLU A 407 -7.86 4.21 -6.22
C GLU A 407 -7.90 5.02 -7.52
N ILE A 408 -7.30 4.51 -8.62
CA ILE A 408 -7.48 5.10 -9.97
C ILE A 408 -8.97 5.08 -10.34
N ALA A 409 -9.65 3.94 -10.13
CA ALA A 409 -11.08 3.80 -10.41
C ALA A 409 -11.96 4.73 -9.55
N LYS A 410 -11.67 4.85 -8.25
CA LYS A 410 -12.37 5.79 -7.37
C LYS A 410 -12.17 7.24 -7.80
N THR A 411 -10.93 7.60 -8.14
CA THR A 411 -10.60 8.95 -8.62
C THR A 411 -11.41 9.30 -9.86
N LEU A 412 -11.44 8.41 -10.85
CA LEU A 412 -12.22 8.57 -12.08
C LEU A 412 -13.73 8.72 -11.84
N LYS A 413 -14.27 8.07 -10.79
CA LYS A 413 -15.68 8.16 -10.41
C LYS A 413 -16.02 9.36 -9.51
N GLY A 414 -15.02 10.13 -9.06
CA GLY A 414 -15.21 11.16 -8.05
C GLY A 414 -15.46 10.63 -6.64
N GLU A 415 -15.18 9.34 -6.41
CA GLU A 415 -15.26 8.66 -5.09
C GLU A 415 -13.98 8.85 -4.26
N SER A 416 -12.93 9.46 -4.84
CA SER A 416 -11.77 9.93 -4.07
C SER A 416 -12.00 11.39 -3.66
N GLY A 417 -12.87 11.56 -2.68
CA GLY A 417 -13.23 12.86 -2.12
C GLY A 417 -13.42 12.75 -0.62
N MET A 418 -13.14 13.83 0.08
CA MET A 418 -13.57 13.97 1.46
C MET A 418 -15.08 14.24 1.44
N GLU A 419 -15.85 13.41 2.12
CA GLU A 419 -17.28 13.62 2.31
C GLU A 419 -17.52 14.50 3.53
N ILE A 420 -18.37 15.51 3.40
CA ILE A 420 -18.87 16.33 4.50
C ILE A 420 -20.37 16.20 4.53
N LYS A 421 -20.87 15.52 5.55
CA LYS A 421 -22.29 15.27 5.78
C LYS A 421 -22.81 16.20 6.87
N PHE A 422 -23.86 16.94 6.57
CA PHE A 422 -24.55 17.75 7.56
C PHE A 422 -25.51 16.89 8.37
N LEU A 423 -25.32 16.79 9.68
CA LEU A 423 -26.17 15.97 10.56
C LEU A 423 -27.29 16.76 11.23
N GLY A 424 -27.32 18.08 11.05
CA GLY A 424 -28.33 18.98 11.61
C GLY A 424 -27.76 19.89 12.70
N HIS A 425 -28.40 21.04 12.90
CA HIS A 425 -27.94 22.10 13.81
C HIS A 425 -26.51 22.57 13.49
N SER A 426 -25.52 22.27 14.33
CA SER A 426 -24.08 22.51 14.13
C SER A 426 -23.30 21.22 13.90
N SER A 427 -23.96 20.05 13.79
CA SER A 427 -23.28 18.77 13.72
C SER A 427 -22.89 18.39 12.29
N PHE A 428 -21.61 18.02 12.11
CA PHE A 428 -21.07 17.58 10.82
C PHE A 428 -20.22 16.33 10.98
N MET A 429 -20.35 15.39 10.04
CA MET A 429 -19.42 14.28 9.86
C MET A 429 -18.54 14.57 8.65
N ILE A 430 -17.24 14.61 8.85
CA ILE A 430 -16.22 14.80 7.81
C ILE A 430 -15.46 13.48 7.71
N ALA A 431 -15.47 12.83 6.55
CA ALA A 431 -14.90 11.51 6.39
C ALA A 431 -13.99 11.39 5.17
N SER A 432 -12.83 10.79 5.38
CA SER A 432 -12.02 10.17 4.33
C SER A 432 -12.04 8.65 4.46
N LYS A 433 -11.16 7.97 3.71
CA LYS A 433 -10.99 6.53 3.80
C LYS A 433 -10.42 6.07 5.14
N GLU A 434 -9.54 6.87 5.75
CA GLU A 434 -8.77 6.47 6.94
C GLU A 434 -9.26 7.15 8.21
N TYR A 435 -9.83 8.36 8.11
CA TYR A 435 -10.24 9.16 9.25
C TYR A 435 -11.67 9.67 9.09
N SER A 436 -12.36 9.80 10.21
CA SER A 436 -13.68 10.43 10.32
C SER A 436 -13.72 11.34 11.54
N LEU A 437 -14.15 12.58 11.33
CA LEU A 437 -14.28 13.63 12.33
C LEU A 437 -15.75 13.95 12.51
N LEU A 438 -16.22 13.87 13.75
CA LEU A 438 -17.55 14.29 14.13
C LEU A 438 -17.45 15.58 14.93
N ILE A 439 -18.00 16.67 14.41
CA ILE A 439 -17.98 17.98 15.06
C ILE A 439 -19.35 18.23 15.71
N ASP A 440 -19.33 18.74 16.96
CA ASP A 440 -20.49 19.16 17.75
C ASP A 440 -21.68 18.17 17.69
N PRO A 441 -21.54 16.94 18.23
CA PRO A 441 -22.49 15.84 18.03
C PRO A 441 -23.77 15.96 18.88
N PHE A 442 -24.58 16.99 18.64
CA PHE A 442 -25.94 17.08 19.17
C PHE A 442 -26.91 16.27 18.32
N LEU A 443 -27.10 15.00 18.67
CA LEU A 443 -27.98 14.06 17.95
C LEU A 443 -29.23 13.73 18.76
N SER A 444 -29.06 13.35 20.02
CA SER A 444 -30.15 13.06 20.95
C SER A 444 -30.93 14.33 21.29
N GLY A 445 -32.24 14.34 21.01
CA GLY A 445 -33.10 15.49 21.29
C GLY A 445 -33.00 16.62 20.26
N ASN A 446 -32.15 16.49 19.24
CA ASN A 446 -32.12 17.40 18.11
C ASN A 446 -33.25 17.05 17.13
N PRO A 447 -34.26 17.92 16.94
CA PRO A 447 -35.39 17.63 16.05
C PRO A 447 -35.00 17.56 14.57
N SER A 448 -33.80 18.02 14.22
CA SER A 448 -33.24 18.01 12.86
C SER A 448 -32.14 16.97 12.68
N ALA A 449 -31.88 16.09 13.66
CA ALA A 449 -30.82 15.10 13.56
C ALA A 449 -31.05 14.12 12.40
N ALA A 450 -30.04 13.98 11.54
CA ALA A 450 -30.07 13.08 10.38
C ALA A 450 -29.39 11.72 10.63
N ALA A 451 -28.92 11.49 11.85
CA ALA A 451 -28.33 10.24 12.30
C ALA A 451 -28.63 10.03 13.78
N LYS A 452 -28.67 8.78 14.22
CA LYS A 452 -28.72 8.41 15.63
C LYS A 452 -27.32 8.28 16.21
N VAL A 453 -27.23 8.39 17.53
CA VAL A 453 -25.97 8.23 18.28
C VAL A 453 -25.29 6.91 17.94
N ASP A 454 -26.03 5.82 17.80
CA ASP A 454 -25.47 4.50 17.53
C ASP A 454 -24.97 4.30 16.09
N GLU A 455 -25.40 5.16 15.16
CA GLU A 455 -25.07 5.07 13.73
C GLU A 455 -23.74 5.75 13.36
N VAL A 456 -23.25 6.67 14.21
CA VAL A 456 -21.99 7.40 13.97
C VAL A 456 -20.80 6.68 14.62
N ASN A 457 -19.71 6.50 13.89
CA ASN A 457 -18.49 5.84 14.38
C ASN A 457 -17.25 6.68 14.02
N PRO A 458 -17.08 7.87 14.60
CA PRO A 458 -15.94 8.73 14.31
C PRO A 458 -14.62 8.15 14.83
N THR A 459 -13.53 8.48 14.16
CA THR A 459 -12.17 8.34 14.71
C THR A 459 -11.79 9.49 15.64
N HIS A 460 -12.36 10.68 15.40
CA HIS A 460 -12.08 11.90 16.17
C HIS A 460 -13.37 12.68 16.41
N ILE A 461 -13.47 13.34 17.56
CA ILE A 461 -14.61 14.20 17.92
C ILE A 461 -14.07 15.60 18.22
N LEU A 462 -14.70 16.64 17.67
CA LEU A 462 -14.33 18.02 17.94
C LEU A 462 -15.52 18.71 18.61
N VAL A 463 -15.30 19.29 19.80
CA VAL A 463 -16.33 20.00 20.55
C VAL A 463 -15.95 21.45 20.70
N THR A 464 -16.73 22.33 20.06
CA THR A 464 -16.45 23.78 20.03
C THR A 464 -16.62 24.41 21.41
N HIS A 465 -17.62 23.94 22.16
CA HIS A 465 -17.91 24.36 23.52
C HIS A 465 -18.88 23.41 24.25
N GLY A 466 -19.02 23.60 25.56
CA GLY A 466 -19.81 22.76 26.47
C GLY A 466 -21.32 23.01 26.55
N HIS A 467 -21.94 23.82 25.69
CA HIS A 467 -23.41 23.90 25.65
C HIS A 467 -24.02 22.59 25.13
N GLY A 468 -25.23 22.25 25.61
CA GLY A 468 -25.84 20.94 25.35
C GLY A 468 -26.16 20.66 23.88
N ASP A 469 -26.41 21.70 23.09
CA ASP A 469 -26.64 21.66 21.65
C ASP A 469 -25.34 21.58 20.82
N HIS A 470 -24.18 21.48 21.46
CA HIS A 470 -22.87 21.24 20.82
C HIS A 470 -22.13 20.05 21.45
N LEU A 471 -21.96 20.04 22.78
CA LEU A 471 -21.39 18.90 23.50
C LEU A 471 -22.23 17.64 23.25
N GLY A 472 -23.56 17.76 23.31
CA GLY A 472 -24.52 16.72 22.93
C GLY A 472 -24.15 15.34 23.44
N ASP A 473 -23.98 14.41 22.49
CA ASP A 473 -23.66 13.02 22.73
C ASP A 473 -22.15 12.72 22.67
N ALA A 474 -21.28 13.74 22.67
CA ALA A 474 -19.84 13.55 22.49
C ALA A 474 -19.25 12.58 23.52
N VAL A 475 -19.66 12.68 24.79
CA VAL A 475 -19.17 11.81 25.86
C VAL A 475 -19.52 10.34 25.61
N SER A 476 -20.77 10.07 25.22
CA SER A 476 -21.24 8.69 24.99
C SER A 476 -20.62 8.10 23.72
N ILE A 477 -20.47 8.90 22.67
CA ILE A 477 -19.83 8.47 21.41
C ILE A 477 -18.33 8.22 21.63
N ALA A 478 -17.62 9.12 22.31
CA ALA A 478 -16.19 8.95 22.62
C ALA A 478 -15.94 7.67 23.43
N SER A 479 -16.74 7.44 24.49
CA SER A 479 -16.61 6.23 25.31
C SER A 479 -16.84 4.93 24.53
N ARG A 480 -17.72 4.94 23.53
CA ARG A 480 -18.06 3.75 22.73
C ARG A 480 -17.05 3.49 21.61
N THR A 481 -16.54 4.55 20.99
CA THR A 481 -15.72 4.47 19.78
C THR A 481 -14.23 4.56 20.05
N HIS A 482 -13.85 5.01 21.25
CA HIS A 482 -12.48 5.36 21.60
C HIS A 482 -11.90 6.46 20.69
N ALA A 483 -12.78 7.33 20.17
CA ALA A 483 -12.37 8.46 19.36
C ALA A 483 -11.58 9.48 20.20
N THR A 484 -10.51 10.02 19.61
CA THR A 484 -9.75 11.12 20.22
C THR A 484 -10.58 12.40 20.17
N VAL A 485 -10.76 13.05 21.31
CA VAL A 485 -11.57 14.27 21.45
C VAL A 485 -10.68 15.51 21.41
N PHE A 486 -11.07 16.53 20.65
CA PHE A 486 -10.49 17.88 20.74
C PHE A 486 -11.48 18.81 21.42
N ALA A 487 -11.04 19.45 22.50
CA ALA A 487 -11.83 20.40 23.26
C ALA A 487 -10.95 21.45 23.94
N THR A 488 -11.56 22.57 24.32
CA THR A 488 -10.92 23.55 25.20
C THR A 488 -10.74 22.98 26.61
N VAL A 489 -9.77 23.51 27.37
CA VAL A 489 -9.39 23.00 28.71
C VAL A 489 -10.60 22.77 29.62
N GLU A 490 -11.50 23.74 29.73
CA GLU A 490 -12.67 23.66 30.60
C GLU A 490 -13.76 22.76 30.01
N THR A 491 -13.91 22.72 28.69
CA THR A 491 -14.85 21.82 28.01
C THR A 491 -14.42 20.36 28.16
N ALA A 492 -13.12 20.08 28.12
CA ALA A 492 -12.55 18.75 28.34
C ALA A 492 -12.91 18.19 29.73
N ALA A 493 -13.14 19.04 30.73
CA ALA A 493 -13.58 18.62 32.07
C ALA A 493 -14.99 18.00 32.10
N SER A 494 -15.76 18.10 31.00
CA SER A 494 -17.06 17.44 30.86
C SER A 494 -16.93 15.95 30.46
N PHE A 495 -15.74 15.48 30.14
CA PHE A 495 -15.46 14.09 29.77
C PHE A 495 -14.94 13.29 30.97
N PRO A 496 -15.25 11.99 31.07
CA PRO A 496 -14.77 11.14 32.15
C PRO A 496 -13.26 10.92 32.08
N GLU A 497 -12.65 10.69 33.25
CA GLU A 497 -11.23 10.36 33.36
C GLU A 497 -10.88 9.13 32.52
N GLY A 498 -9.76 9.19 31.79
CA GLY A 498 -9.31 8.12 30.88
C GLY A 498 -9.86 8.21 29.46
N THR A 499 -10.70 9.21 29.14
CA THR A 499 -11.03 9.54 27.74
C THR A 499 -9.76 10.02 27.03
N ASP A 500 -9.56 9.61 25.77
CA ASP A 500 -8.48 10.12 24.93
C ASP A 500 -8.83 11.53 24.44
N ILE A 501 -8.16 12.56 24.98
CA ILE A 501 -8.48 13.96 24.73
C ILE A 501 -7.21 14.75 24.43
N GLU A 502 -7.20 15.41 23.27
CA GLU A 502 -6.23 16.42 22.87
C GLU A 502 -6.74 17.80 23.27
N VAL A 503 -6.21 18.32 24.37
CA VAL A 503 -6.65 19.60 24.96
C VAL A 503 -5.95 20.78 24.29
N GLY A 504 -6.74 21.79 23.89
CA GLY A 504 -6.22 23.03 23.31
C GLY A 504 -6.83 24.30 23.91
N GLN A 505 -6.37 25.45 23.39
CA GLN A 505 -6.92 26.78 23.69
C GLN A 505 -6.86 27.69 22.48
N ILE A 506 -7.64 28.77 22.53
CA ILE A 506 -7.79 29.75 21.45
C ILE A 506 -6.42 30.21 20.91
N GLY A 507 -6.26 30.09 19.59
CA GLY A 507 -5.02 30.40 18.86
C GLY A 507 -4.03 29.23 18.76
N GLY A 508 -4.17 28.21 19.61
CA GLY A 508 -3.34 27.01 19.60
C GLY A 508 -3.71 26.04 18.48
N SER A 509 -2.75 25.19 18.11
CA SER A 509 -2.95 24.13 17.10
C SER A 509 -2.29 22.83 17.51
N VAL A 510 -2.95 21.72 17.20
CA VAL A 510 -2.47 20.36 17.46
C VAL A 510 -2.21 19.67 16.11
N PRO A 511 -1.00 19.17 15.84
CA PRO A 511 -0.71 18.37 14.66
C PRO A 511 -1.36 16.98 14.79
N THR A 512 -1.86 16.44 13.69
CA THR A 512 -2.49 15.12 13.64
C THR A 512 -2.00 14.35 12.42
N ASP A 513 -2.23 13.03 12.38
CA ASP A 513 -1.85 12.22 11.22
C ASP A 513 -2.60 12.63 9.94
N PHE A 514 -3.83 13.14 10.08
CA PHE A 514 -4.63 13.65 8.97
C PHE A 514 -4.33 15.10 8.59
N GLY A 515 -3.54 15.83 9.39
CA GLY A 515 -3.15 17.22 9.14
C GLY A 515 -2.97 18.04 10.42
N ARG A 516 -3.92 18.93 10.72
CA ARG A 516 -3.82 19.85 11.87
C ARG A 516 -5.19 20.33 12.33
N VAL A 517 -5.39 20.45 13.63
CA VAL A 517 -6.58 21.09 14.24
C VAL A 517 -6.15 22.38 14.94
N LYS A 518 -6.73 23.53 14.58
CA LYS A 518 -6.47 24.82 15.22
C LYS A 518 -7.73 25.35 15.88
N PHE A 519 -7.62 25.78 17.13
CA PHE A 519 -8.68 26.39 17.91
C PHE A 519 -8.72 27.88 17.57
N THR A 520 -9.85 28.35 17.07
CA THR A 520 -10.04 29.74 16.62
C THR A 520 -10.92 30.51 17.60
N PRO A 521 -10.75 31.84 17.72
CA PRO A 521 -11.61 32.64 18.58
C PRO A 521 -13.09 32.54 18.19
N ALA A 522 -13.97 32.51 19.19
CA ALA A 522 -15.42 32.65 19.04
C ALA A 522 -15.94 33.59 20.13
N ALA A 523 -16.84 34.52 19.79
CA ALA A 523 -17.52 35.37 20.76
C ALA A 523 -18.81 34.69 21.23
N HIS A 524 -18.66 33.73 22.15
CA HIS A 524 -19.77 32.99 22.74
C HIS A 524 -19.39 32.44 24.13
N GLY A 525 -20.39 32.12 24.95
CA GLY A 525 -20.17 31.43 26.21
C GLY A 525 -19.86 29.95 25.99
N SER A 526 -19.09 29.31 26.88
CA SER A 526 -18.77 27.89 26.70
C SER A 526 -19.77 26.94 27.34
N GLY A 527 -20.56 27.36 28.32
CA GLY A 527 -21.35 26.44 29.16
C GLY A 527 -20.51 25.64 30.17
N ALA A 528 -19.20 25.49 29.93
CA ALA A 528 -18.22 25.08 30.93
C ALA A 528 -17.79 26.30 31.78
N PRO A 529 -17.85 26.23 33.13
CA PRO A 529 -17.43 27.33 34.00
C PRO A 529 -15.98 27.78 33.72
N GLY A 530 -15.81 29.06 33.42
CA GLY A 530 -14.49 29.63 33.07
C GLY A 530 -14.01 29.32 31.64
N GLY A 531 -14.75 28.49 30.89
CA GLY A 531 -14.38 28.08 29.55
C GLY A 531 -14.70 29.11 28.48
N LEU A 532 -13.90 29.08 27.42
CA LEU A 532 -14.13 29.85 26.20
C LEU A 532 -14.68 28.95 25.10
N ALA A 533 -15.67 29.45 24.36
CA ALA A 533 -16.10 28.85 23.11
C ALA A 533 -15.03 29.06 22.03
N CYS A 534 -14.97 28.15 21.07
CA CYS A 534 -14.04 28.23 19.96
C CYS A 534 -14.69 27.79 18.64
N GLY A 535 -14.09 28.18 17.52
CA GLY A 535 -14.26 27.46 16.27
C GLY A 535 -13.05 26.55 16.00
N PHE A 536 -13.13 25.72 14.96
CA PHE A 536 -12.01 24.91 14.50
C PHE A 536 -11.62 25.25 13.06
N LEU A 537 -10.33 25.46 12.82
CA LEU A 537 -9.75 25.35 11.49
C LEU A 537 -9.04 24.01 11.39
N VAL A 538 -9.59 23.12 10.57
CA VAL A 538 -9.09 21.76 10.36
C VAL A 538 -8.40 21.68 9.01
N GLU A 539 -7.11 21.37 9.01
CA GLU A 539 -6.42 20.85 7.84
C GLU A 539 -6.63 19.34 7.81
N PHE A 540 -7.41 18.86 6.84
CA PHE A 540 -7.76 17.45 6.69
C PHE A 540 -7.41 16.97 5.29
N GLU A 541 -6.43 16.08 5.19
CA GLU A 541 -5.94 15.51 3.93
C GLU A 541 -5.61 16.55 2.83
N GLY A 542 -5.14 17.73 3.25
CA GLY A 542 -4.73 18.81 2.35
C GLY A 542 -5.84 19.81 2.00
N LYS A 543 -7.05 19.68 2.58
CA LYS A 543 -8.12 20.66 2.50
C LYS A 543 -8.27 21.43 3.82
N LYS A 544 -8.72 22.67 3.75
CA LYS A 544 -8.95 23.52 4.93
C LYS A 544 -10.43 23.76 5.17
N ILE A 545 -10.93 23.30 6.30
CA ILE A 545 -12.32 23.42 6.71
C ILE A 545 -12.39 24.26 7.97
N TYR A 546 -13.19 25.31 7.95
CA TYR A 546 -13.44 26.16 9.10
C TYR A 546 -14.85 25.91 9.64
N HIS A 547 -14.94 25.43 10.88
CA HIS A 547 -16.18 25.32 11.62
C HIS A 547 -16.23 26.43 12.66
N ALA A 548 -17.12 27.41 12.51
CA ALA A 548 -17.13 28.58 13.38
C ALA A 548 -17.60 28.30 14.81
N GLY A 549 -18.29 27.15 15.03
CA GLY A 549 -19.07 26.94 16.25
C GLY A 549 -20.15 27.99 16.40
N ASP A 550 -20.59 28.20 17.64
CA ASP A 550 -21.45 29.33 17.97
C ASP A 550 -20.60 30.56 18.21
N THR A 551 -20.89 31.62 17.45
CA THR A 551 -20.20 32.89 17.58
C THR A 551 -21.06 34.01 17.04
N GLY A 552 -20.93 35.20 17.63
CA GLY A 552 -21.25 36.46 16.95
C GLY A 552 -20.18 36.83 15.91
N LEU A 553 -20.39 37.93 15.20
CA LEU A 553 -19.37 38.46 14.29
C LEU A 553 -18.21 39.06 15.09
N ILE A 554 -16.99 38.63 14.78
CA ILE A 554 -15.75 39.14 15.39
C ILE A 554 -14.76 39.56 14.33
N ALA A 555 -13.96 40.59 14.63
CA ALA A 555 -12.94 41.10 13.71
C ALA A 555 -11.86 40.07 13.37
N ASP A 556 -11.58 39.13 14.28
CA ASP A 556 -10.57 38.08 14.12
C ASP A 556 -10.86 37.15 12.94
N MET A 557 -12.11 37.06 12.47
CA MET A 557 -12.46 36.31 11.27
C MET A 557 -11.72 36.82 10.03
N ALA A 558 -11.29 38.09 9.98
CA ALA A 558 -10.49 38.62 8.88
C ALA A 558 -9.08 37.99 8.80
N LEU A 559 -8.57 37.45 9.91
CA LEU A 559 -7.29 36.73 9.91
C LEU A 559 -7.35 35.42 9.13
N LEU A 560 -8.56 34.87 8.94
CA LEU A 560 -8.78 33.62 8.23
C LEU A 560 -8.70 33.76 6.70
N GLU A 561 -8.73 34.99 6.15
CA GLU A 561 -8.49 35.22 4.71
C GLU A 561 -7.16 34.61 4.26
N ALA A 562 -6.11 34.79 5.08
CA ALA A 562 -4.78 34.27 4.77
C ALA A 562 -4.70 32.73 4.75
N GLU A 563 -5.70 32.05 5.33
CA GLU A 563 -5.72 30.60 5.40
C GLU A 563 -6.16 29.95 4.08
N ASN A 564 -6.81 30.69 3.17
CA ASN A 564 -7.38 30.16 1.93
C ASN A 564 -8.31 28.96 2.18
N ILE A 565 -9.34 29.16 3.00
CA ILE A 565 -10.28 28.12 3.42
C ILE A 565 -11.06 27.56 2.22
N ASP A 566 -11.06 26.23 2.07
CA ASP A 566 -11.82 25.55 1.03
C ASP A 566 -13.32 25.51 1.36
N LEU A 567 -13.67 25.31 2.64
CA LEU A 567 -15.04 25.28 3.12
C LEU A 567 -15.19 25.94 4.50
N ALA A 568 -16.08 26.91 4.62
CA ALA A 568 -16.51 27.45 5.90
C ALA A 568 -17.92 26.97 6.27
N LEU A 569 -18.12 26.61 7.54
CA LEU A 569 -19.39 26.23 8.14
C LEU A 569 -19.75 27.32 9.14
N LEU A 570 -20.75 28.14 8.82
CA LEU A 570 -21.05 29.38 9.57
C LEU A 570 -22.48 29.37 10.11
N PRO A 571 -22.69 29.74 11.39
CA PRO A 571 -24.03 29.86 11.94
C PRO A 571 -24.76 31.06 11.32
N ILE A 572 -26.07 30.90 11.06
CA ILE A 572 -26.92 32.00 10.57
C ILE A 572 -28.15 32.25 11.46
N GLY A 573 -28.24 31.58 12.61
CA GLY A 573 -29.44 31.51 13.46
C GLY A 573 -29.92 32.82 14.06
N ASP A 574 -29.08 33.86 14.11
CA ASP A 574 -29.32 35.08 14.90
C ASP A 574 -29.49 34.73 16.39
N ARG A 575 -29.96 35.68 17.22
CA ARG A 575 -30.31 35.59 18.66
C ARG A 575 -29.20 35.10 19.60
N PHE A 576 -28.67 33.91 19.36
CA PHE A 576 -27.57 33.27 20.09
C PHE A 576 -26.26 33.27 19.27
N THR A 577 -26.35 33.36 17.94
CA THR A 577 -25.23 33.36 16.99
C THR A 577 -25.35 34.51 15.98
N MET A 578 -24.47 34.57 14.98
CA MET A 578 -24.64 35.49 13.85
C MET A 578 -26.00 35.28 13.16
N GLY A 579 -26.71 36.37 12.87
CA GLY A 579 -27.81 36.36 11.90
C GLY A 579 -27.30 36.42 10.45
N PRO A 580 -28.18 36.27 9.45
CA PRO A 580 -27.79 36.21 8.04
C PRO A 580 -26.93 37.41 7.57
N SER A 581 -27.25 38.62 8.04
CA SER A 581 -26.51 39.85 7.71
C SER A 581 -25.06 39.83 8.22
N ASP A 582 -24.86 39.40 9.47
CA ASP A 582 -23.52 39.31 10.05
C ASP A 582 -22.74 38.10 9.54
N ALA A 583 -23.40 36.99 9.25
CA ALA A 583 -22.77 35.85 8.58
C ALA A 583 -22.28 36.21 7.17
N LEU A 584 -23.01 37.06 6.42
CA LEU A 584 -22.53 37.61 5.15
C LEU A 584 -21.26 38.47 5.34
N ARG A 585 -21.20 39.28 6.40
CA ARG A 585 -19.99 40.06 6.72
C ARG A 585 -18.82 39.13 7.10
N ALA A 586 -19.08 38.05 7.81
CA ALA A 586 -18.08 37.02 8.08
C ALA A 586 -17.55 36.39 6.77
N VAL A 587 -18.43 36.04 5.82
CA VAL A 587 -17.99 35.55 4.49
C VAL A 587 -17.07 36.54 3.78
N LYS A 588 -17.39 37.84 3.83
CA LYS A 588 -16.53 38.90 3.25
C LYS A 588 -15.16 39.01 3.92
N MET A 589 -15.08 38.72 5.22
CA MET A 589 -13.82 38.73 5.98
C MET A 589 -13.00 37.46 5.74
N ILE A 590 -13.65 36.29 5.68
CA ILE A 590 -12.98 34.99 5.60
C ILE A 590 -12.60 34.65 4.14
N LYS A 591 -13.41 35.09 3.17
CA LYS A 591 -13.32 34.76 1.74
C LYS A 591 -13.07 33.28 1.45
N PRO A 592 -13.89 32.36 2.00
CA PRO A 592 -13.74 30.94 1.72
C PRO A 592 -14.14 30.65 0.27
N ARG A 593 -13.65 29.55 -0.29
CA ARG A 593 -14.07 29.09 -1.62
C ARG A 593 -15.54 28.69 -1.63
N LYS A 594 -15.96 27.93 -0.61
CA LYS A 594 -17.34 27.49 -0.39
C LYS A 594 -17.78 27.81 1.03
N VAL A 595 -19.07 28.05 1.22
CA VAL A 595 -19.67 28.21 2.55
C VAL A 595 -20.98 27.43 2.68
N VAL A 596 -21.19 26.81 3.84
CA VAL A 596 -22.45 26.14 4.21
C VAL A 596 -23.02 26.84 5.44
N PRO A 597 -24.30 27.28 5.40
CA PRO A 597 -24.97 27.79 6.58
C PRO A 597 -25.32 26.65 7.54
N MET A 598 -25.18 26.89 8.84
CA MET A 598 -25.55 25.98 9.92
C MET A 598 -26.28 26.72 11.05
N HIS A 599 -26.66 26.01 12.10
CA HIS A 599 -27.31 26.57 13.31
C HIS A 599 -28.52 27.45 13.00
N TYR A 600 -29.49 26.91 12.25
CA TYR A 600 -30.74 27.58 11.91
C TYR A 600 -31.90 26.59 11.83
N ASN A 601 -33.14 27.07 11.98
CA ASN A 601 -34.39 26.31 11.86
C ASN A 601 -34.56 25.09 12.80
N THR A 602 -33.63 24.82 13.72
CA THR A 602 -33.75 23.73 14.71
C THR A 602 -34.78 24.06 15.80
N MET A 603 -35.02 25.34 16.05
CA MET A 603 -36.07 25.82 16.94
C MET A 603 -36.66 27.15 16.43
N PRO A 604 -37.90 27.53 16.80
CA PRO A 604 -38.55 28.73 16.28
C PRO A 604 -37.76 30.03 16.51
N ALA A 605 -36.94 30.08 17.57
CA ALA A 605 -36.16 31.26 17.94
C ALA A 605 -34.99 31.56 17.00
N ILE A 606 -34.58 30.58 16.16
CA ILE A 606 -33.49 30.70 15.17
C ILE A 606 -34.01 30.41 13.75
N ALA A 607 -35.28 30.72 13.50
CA ALA A 607 -35.89 30.52 12.19
C ALA A 607 -35.32 31.50 11.17
N GLN A 608 -34.76 30.99 10.07
CA GLN A 608 -34.06 31.76 9.03
C GLN A 608 -34.34 31.20 7.63
N ASP A 609 -34.11 32.03 6.61
CA ASP A 609 -34.19 31.64 5.20
C ASP A 609 -32.77 31.45 4.61
N PRO A 610 -32.24 30.21 4.56
CA PRO A 610 -30.91 29.95 4.03
C PRO A 610 -30.82 30.15 2.51
N VAL A 611 -31.95 30.07 1.80
CA VAL A 611 -32.00 30.26 0.34
C VAL A 611 -31.89 31.75 0.01
N GLN A 612 -32.54 32.60 0.80
CA GLN A 612 -32.34 34.05 0.69
C GLN A 612 -30.92 34.44 1.06
N TRP A 613 -30.37 33.89 2.16
CA TRP A 613 -28.97 34.15 2.54
C TRP A 613 -27.98 33.75 1.45
N LYS A 614 -28.18 32.59 0.81
CA LYS A 614 -27.39 32.15 -0.36
C LYS A 614 -27.38 33.22 -1.46
N LYS A 615 -28.55 33.74 -1.84
CA LYS A 615 -28.65 34.78 -2.88
C LYS A 615 -27.89 36.05 -2.48
N ASP A 616 -28.00 36.46 -1.22
CA ASP A 616 -27.36 37.69 -0.73
C ASP A 616 -25.82 37.56 -0.69
N VAL A 617 -25.30 36.38 -0.34
CA VAL A 617 -23.86 36.09 -0.36
C VAL A 617 -23.34 36.02 -1.79
N GLU A 618 -23.96 35.22 -2.66
CA GLU A 618 -23.50 35.04 -4.05
C GLU A 618 -23.65 36.32 -4.90
N ALA A 619 -24.53 37.24 -4.49
CA ALA A 619 -24.62 38.57 -5.10
C ALA A 619 -23.51 39.53 -4.63
N ALA A 620 -22.89 39.28 -3.48
CA ALA A 620 -21.97 40.19 -2.82
C ALA A 620 -20.52 39.71 -2.73
N THR A 621 -20.26 38.43 -3.03
CA THR A 621 -18.93 37.79 -2.99
C THR A 621 -18.78 36.73 -4.08
N ASP A 622 -17.54 36.30 -4.34
CA ASP A 622 -17.24 35.17 -5.24
C ASP A 622 -17.33 33.78 -4.55
N THR A 623 -17.83 33.73 -3.32
CA THR A 623 -17.94 32.50 -2.53
C THR A 623 -19.17 31.71 -2.97
N GLU A 624 -18.99 30.43 -3.30
CA GLU A 624 -20.10 29.52 -3.58
C GLU A 624 -20.83 29.15 -2.28
N VAL A 625 -22.16 29.27 -2.25
CA VAL A 625 -22.95 28.87 -1.08
C VAL A 625 -23.63 27.55 -1.34
N ILE A 626 -23.45 26.60 -0.44
CA ILE A 626 -24.10 25.29 -0.49
C ILE A 626 -25.08 25.19 0.68
N VAL A 627 -26.37 25.15 0.39
CA VAL A 627 -27.40 24.91 1.40
C VAL A 627 -27.65 23.42 1.47
N LEU A 628 -27.33 22.80 2.60
CA LEU A 628 -27.57 21.38 2.86
C LEU A 628 -28.78 21.22 3.78
N ALA A 629 -29.68 20.30 3.41
CA ALA A 629 -30.63 19.76 4.36
C ALA A 629 -29.93 18.75 5.29
N PRO A 630 -30.39 18.58 6.54
CA PRO A 630 -29.87 17.52 7.40
C PRO A 630 -29.94 16.15 6.71
N GLY A 631 -28.79 15.48 6.61
CA GLY A 631 -28.61 14.19 5.95
C GLY A 631 -27.93 14.28 4.59
N GLU A 632 -27.88 15.47 3.98
CA GLU A 632 -27.18 15.70 2.72
C GLU A 632 -25.67 15.81 2.94
N SER A 633 -24.93 15.44 1.89
CA SER A 633 -23.48 15.47 1.86
C SER A 633 -22.96 16.33 0.72
N LEU A 634 -21.77 16.90 0.91
CA LEU A 634 -20.96 17.47 -0.17
C LEU A 634 -19.62 16.73 -0.29
N GLN A 635 -19.01 16.79 -1.47
CA GLN A 635 -17.68 16.23 -1.74
C GLN A 635 -16.67 17.37 -1.94
N LEU A 636 -15.47 17.24 -1.36
CA LEU A 636 -14.39 18.24 -1.45
C LEU A 636 -13.10 17.72 -2.06
#